data_AF-A0A958BKB5-F1
#
_entry.id   AF-A0A958BKB5-F1
#
_cell.length_a   1.000
_cell.length_b   1.000
_cell.length_c   1.000
_cell.angle_alpha   90.00
_cell.angle_beta   90.00
_cell.angle_gamma   90.00
#
_symmetry.space_group_name_H-M   'P 1'
#
loop_
_entity.id
_entity.type
_entity.pdbx_description
1 polymer ?
#
loop_
_entity_poly.entity_id
_entity_poly.type
_entity_poly.pdbx_seq_one_letter_code
_entity_poly.pdbx_strand_id
1 'polypeptide(L)'
;KSLDVEHAFFYEEALKKEKTLEEQAARGEATELEVSNAKAESEHFRSKLAEDAANIAGAEENLDNLRTELKELQAHRDEILAEYTKWDELKKTATRELAVMQDKLRRLERPWFMPEALWYEGTIQQVVLRGYRVNAFDENQYTVDRCMTCHMGVDKSGFESEDIPLVSRTHPDRGGIIAQHPIKKFACTPCHMGQGPAVSSTTAAEHSDLDEVHGLIHHWNEPVLGFVQSGHYHEYKEERETDYTQASCFKCHSKQYEIESPHADVLNAGKEYVTKLGCWGCHNVKNVGDQALGATGKKVGPSLTRVMEKVSADWIVSWVENPQAHLEHSRMPYYADFSRKDPAEYQEDLHSLAAFLNSRSKDWPELDADTRSDSFFTSGSAKRGEELFKSVGCMGCHALGERPENFASNDNPFYKDYDVAPNLYNTGNKIRSAKWVYHWIKNPSSYDPNTSMPSLRLTDAEALDITTYLMQQKGKDIPQVEGLADQLDDEKLIERGEWIVSNYGCFGCHNITGFEKTGKISVELSEFANKTAHELAFGITSEEDVPRTWEAWTINKLQNPRGYETERQLNKMPDFKFSDEAAHAIRVFLKSQTGQKVGADWFYDLSPAENAEEEGRVLVEQFNCKACHGIDGKGGRIMAYFEGEDPNTAPPQLNRQGERVQPDWFYHFLQKVEPIRPWLKVRMPSFNIDEEEATKIVQYFQGKTGDLDPFVRIELADIDPANVERGRELFTQSGCSNCHFTKQTGL
;
A
#
# COMPACT_ATOMS: atom_id res chain seq x y z
N LYS A 1 -4.90 35.42 -33.34
CA LYS A 1 -6.22 35.24 -33.99
C LYS A 1 -7.36 35.77 -33.11
N SER A 2 -7.49 35.39 -31.83
CA SER A 2 -8.50 36.00 -30.94
C SER A 2 -8.30 37.50 -30.73
N LEU A 3 -7.06 37.94 -30.47
CA LEU A 3 -6.71 39.36 -30.30
C LEU A 3 -6.95 40.20 -31.57
N ASP A 4 -6.68 39.64 -32.75
CA ASP A 4 -6.93 40.29 -34.05
C ASP A 4 -8.43 40.55 -34.29
N VAL A 5 -9.30 39.60 -33.93
CA VAL A 5 -10.76 39.77 -33.99
C VAL A 5 -11.23 40.85 -33.01
N GLU A 6 -10.67 40.87 -31.81
CA GLU A 6 -10.98 41.86 -30.78
C GLU A 6 -10.53 43.28 -31.18
N HIS A 7 -9.29 43.45 -31.64
CA HIS A 7 -8.79 44.73 -32.12
C HIS A 7 -9.50 45.20 -33.41
N ALA A 8 -9.94 44.27 -34.28
CA ALA A 8 -10.74 44.61 -35.47
C ALA A 8 -12.08 45.22 -35.09
N PHE A 9 -12.75 44.62 -34.10
CA PHE A 9 -14.00 45.13 -33.55
C PHE A 9 -13.81 46.55 -32.97
N PHE A 10 -12.79 46.75 -32.12
CA PHE A 10 -12.53 48.06 -31.51
C PHE A 10 -12.10 49.12 -32.52
N TYR A 11 -11.36 48.75 -33.57
CA TYR A 11 -11.03 49.67 -34.65
C TYR A 11 -12.27 50.13 -35.41
N GLU A 12 -13.21 49.23 -35.73
CA GLU A 12 -14.46 49.61 -36.40
C GLU A 12 -15.32 50.54 -35.55
N GLU A 13 -15.42 50.30 -34.23
CA GLU A 13 -16.13 51.19 -33.32
C GLU A 13 -15.45 52.56 -33.23
N ALA A 14 -14.13 52.61 -33.07
CA ALA A 14 -13.35 53.85 -33.01
C ALA A 14 -13.47 54.66 -34.30
N LEU A 15 -13.44 54.01 -35.47
CA LEU A 15 -13.57 54.67 -36.78
C LEU A 15 -14.98 55.24 -37.01
N LYS A 16 -16.03 54.55 -36.54
CA LYS A 16 -17.41 55.08 -36.59
C LYS A 16 -17.55 56.32 -35.71
N LYS A 17 -16.96 56.29 -34.52
CA LYS A 17 -16.94 57.41 -33.56
C LYS A 17 -16.18 58.61 -34.12
N GLU A 18 -15.01 58.39 -34.72
CA GLU A 18 -14.23 59.43 -35.43
C GLU A 18 -15.07 60.13 -36.50
N LYS A 19 -15.64 59.39 -37.46
CA LYS A 19 -16.46 59.96 -38.54
C LYS A 19 -17.67 60.73 -38.03
N THR A 20 -18.33 60.21 -36.99
CA THR A 20 -19.50 60.87 -36.38
C THR A 20 -19.11 62.21 -35.76
N LEU A 21 -17.97 62.26 -35.06
CA LEU A 21 -17.45 63.48 -34.43
C LEU A 21 -16.95 64.48 -35.48
N GLU A 22 -16.36 64.04 -36.59
CA GLU A 22 -16.00 64.90 -37.72
C GLU A 22 -17.25 65.59 -38.34
N GLU A 23 -18.34 64.84 -38.52
CA GLU A 23 -19.61 65.38 -39.03
C GLU A 23 -20.31 66.33 -38.05
N GLN A 24 -20.17 66.09 -36.74
CA GLN A 24 -20.69 66.98 -35.69
C GLN A 24 -19.85 68.25 -35.58
N ALA A 25 -18.53 68.16 -35.70
CA ALA A 25 -17.63 69.32 -35.73
C ALA A 25 -17.92 70.23 -36.93
N ALA A 26 -18.23 69.67 -38.10
CA ALA A 26 -18.64 70.45 -39.28
C ALA A 26 -19.96 71.24 -39.07
N ARG A 27 -20.78 70.84 -38.10
CA ARG A 27 -22.01 71.52 -37.69
C ARG A 27 -21.82 72.45 -36.47
N GLY A 28 -20.61 72.52 -35.92
CA GLY A 28 -20.30 73.28 -34.70
C GLY A 28 -20.75 72.61 -33.40
N GLU A 29 -21.06 71.32 -33.44
CA GLU A 29 -21.64 70.53 -32.33
C GLU A 29 -20.60 69.68 -31.57
N ALA A 30 -19.35 69.63 -32.04
CA ALA A 30 -18.22 68.97 -31.37
C ALA A 30 -16.95 69.82 -31.43
N THR A 31 -16.07 69.68 -30.44
CA THR A 31 -14.83 70.45 -30.32
C THR A 31 -13.68 69.82 -31.11
N GLU A 32 -12.68 70.63 -31.51
CA GLU A 32 -11.47 70.13 -32.19
C GLU A 32 -10.71 69.09 -31.34
N LEU A 33 -10.76 69.22 -30.01
CA LEU A 33 -10.13 68.27 -29.09
C LEU A 33 -10.82 66.90 -29.11
N GLU A 34 -12.15 66.86 -29.20
CA GLU A 34 -12.92 65.61 -29.26
C GLU A 34 -12.64 64.83 -30.55
N VAL A 35 -12.57 65.54 -31.68
CA VAL A 35 -12.19 64.95 -32.98
C VAL A 35 -10.75 64.43 -32.94
N SER A 36 -9.82 65.22 -32.39
CA SER A 36 -8.42 64.82 -32.27
C SER A 36 -8.23 63.58 -31.41
N ASN A 37 -8.99 63.45 -30.32
CA ASN A 37 -8.93 62.27 -29.44
C ASN A 37 -9.51 61.03 -30.12
N ALA A 38 -10.63 61.15 -30.84
CA ALA A 38 -11.23 60.04 -31.56
C ALA A 38 -10.33 59.53 -32.69
N LYS A 39 -9.61 60.44 -33.36
CA LYS A 39 -8.60 60.09 -34.37
C LYS A 39 -7.38 59.39 -33.77
N ALA A 40 -6.91 59.84 -32.61
CA ALA A 40 -5.82 59.14 -31.90
C ALA A 40 -6.24 57.72 -31.46
N GLU A 41 -7.49 57.55 -31.04
CA GLU A 41 -8.06 56.25 -30.66
C GLU A 41 -8.17 55.30 -31.87
N SER A 42 -8.63 55.76 -33.03
CA SER A 42 -8.69 54.93 -34.24
C SER A 42 -7.29 54.59 -34.79
N GLU A 43 -6.34 55.53 -34.74
CA GLU A 43 -4.93 55.28 -35.11
C GLU A 43 -4.25 54.27 -34.17
N HIS A 44 -4.56 54.30 -32.87
CA HIS A 44 -4.05 53.33 -31.90
C HIS A 44 -4.47 51.89 -32.25
N PHE A 45 -5.77 51.67 -32.44
CA PHE A 45 -6.27 50.32 -32.79
C PHE A 45 -5.84 49.88 -34.18
N ARG A 46 -5.69 50.80 -35.13
CA ARG A 46 -5.10 50.51 -36.45
C ARG A 46 -3.66 49.99 -36.34
N SER A 47 -2.86 50.59 -35.46
CA SER A 47 -1.50 50.14 -35.19
C SER A 47 -1.48 48.76 -34.53
N LYS A 48 -2.41 48.48 -33.61
CA LYS A 48 -2.54 47.18 -32.95
C LYS A 48 -2.94 46.06 -33.91
N LEU A 49 -3.86 46.33 -34.83
CA LEU A 49 -4.19 45.40 -35.92
C LEU A 49 -3.00 45.07 -36.81
N ALA A 50 -2.18 46.07 -37.15
CA ALA A 50 -0.98 45.84 -37.95
C ALA A 50 0.07 44.98 -37.21
N GLU A 51 0.21 45.19 -35.89
CA GLU A 51 1.06 44.38 -35.01
C GLU A 51 0.58 42.92 -34.92
N ASP A 52 -0.72 42.72 -34.71
CA ASP A 52 -1.34 41.39 -34.66
C ASP A 52 -1.23 40.63 -35.98
N ALA A 53 -1.45 41.31 -37.11
CA ALA A 53 -1.30 40.72 -38.44
C ALA A 53 0.15 40.26 -38.69
N ALA A 54 1.14 41.05 -38.28
CA ALA A 54 2.56 40.68 -38.38
C ALA A 54 2.90 39.48 -37.47
N ASN A 55 2.38 39.46 -36.24
CA ASN A 55 2.57 38.37 -35.29
C ASN A 55 1.92 37.06 -35.77
N ILE A 56 0.71 37.14 -36.35
CA ILE A 56 0.02 35.98 -36.94
C ILE A 56 0.82 35.43 -38.12
N ALA A 57 1.29 36.30 -39.03
CA ALA A 57 2.08 35.87 -40.17
C ALA A 57 3.38 35.16 -39.73
N GLY A 58 4.10 35.71 -38.75
CA GLY A 58 5.29 35.08 -38.19
C GLY A 58 5.01 33.75 -37.48
N ALA A 59 3.87 33.63 -36.79
CA ALA A 59 3.44 32.38 -36.17
C ALA A 59 3.03 31.32 -37.20
N GLU A 60 2.39 31.71 -38.30
CA GLU A 60 2.02 30.81 -39.40
C GLU A 60 3.25 30.29 -40.15
N GLU A 61 4.25 31.16 -40.40
CA GLU A 61 5.54 30.75 -40.96
C GLU A 61 6.27 29.76 -40.04
N ASN A 62 6.33 30.05 -38.74
CA ASN A 62 6.91 29.12 -37.76
C ASN A 62 6.16 27.79 -37.71
N LEU A 63 4.83 27.80 -37.80
CA LEU A 63 4.03 26.58 -37.81
C LEU A 63 4.31 25.71 -39.05
N ASP A 64 4.48 26.33 -40.21
CA ASP A 64 4.80 25.61 -41.45
C ASP A 64 6.23 25.07 -41.46
N ASN A 65 7.18 25.80 -40.88
CA ASN A 65 8.54 25.29 -40.63
C ASN A 65 8.52 24.06 -39.70
N LEU A 66 7.83 24.16 -38.56
CA LEU A 66 7.67 23.05 -37.61
C LEU A 66 6.95 21.83 -38.22
N ARG A 67 5.97 22.05 -39.10
CA ARG A 67 5.30 20.96 -39.84
C ARG A 67 6.23 20.27 -40.82
N THR A 68 7.15 21.03 -41.42
CA THR A 68 8.16 20.49 -42.34
C THR A 68 9.17 19.66 -41.57
N GLU A 69 9.71 20.20 -40.47
CA GLU A 69 10.61 19.45 -39.55
C GLU A 69 9.94 18.19 -39.01
N LEU A 70 8.65 18.26 -38.62
CA LEU A 70 7.91 17.09 -38.16
C LEU A 70 7.80 16.00 -39.24
N LYS A 71 7.56 16.38 -40.50
CA LYS A 71 7.52 15.42 -41.61
C LYS A 71 8.89 14.78 -41.86
N GLU A 72 9.97 15.55 -41.79
CA GLU A 72 11.34 15.05 -41.94
C GLU A 72 11.69 14.08 -40.80
N LEU A 73 11.37 14.43 -39.55
CA LEU A 73 11.56 13.55 -38.40
C LEU A 73 10.70 12.29 -38.48
N GLN A 74 9.47 12.38 -38.98
CA GLN A 74 8.61 11.22 -39.22
C GLN A 74 9.19 10.31 -40.29
N ALA A 75 9.68 10.86 -41.40
CA ALA A 75 10.34 10.08 -42.44
C ALA A 75 11.60 9.39 -41.91
N HIS A 76 12.41 10.10 -41.11
CA HIS A 76 13.62 9.54 -40.51
C HIS A 76 13.30 8.45 -39.48
N ARG A 77 12.25 8.63 -38.67
CA ARG A 77 11.73 7.59 -37.77
C ARG A 77 11.30 6.35 -38.56
N ASP A 78 10.58 6.54 -39.67
CA ASP A 78 10.08 5.43 -40.48
C ASP A 78 11.21 4.67 -41.18
N GLU A 79 12.27 5.37 -41.61
CA GLU A 79 13.51 4.74 -42.09
C GLU A 79 14.22 3.92 -41.00
N ILE A 80 14.38 4.48 -39.80
CA ILE A 80 14.98 3.78 -38.65
C ILE A 80 14.13 2.56 -38.26
N LEU A 81 12.80 2.69 -38.25
CA LEU A 81 11.89 1.58 -37.96
C LEU A 81 11.99 0.48 -39.03
N ALA A 82 12.12 0.84 -40.30
CA ALA A 82 12.31 -0.12 -41.37
C ALA A 82 13.65 -0.87 -41.22
N GLU A 83 14.74 -0.16 -40.90
CA GLU A 83 16.03 -0.82 -40.59
C GLU A 83 15.94 -1.69 -39.35
N TYR A 84 15.32 -1.20 -38.27
CA TYR A 84 15.12 -1.97 -37.04
C TYR A 84 14.34 -3.25 -37.32
N THR A 85 13.25 -3.18 -38.07
CA THR A 85 12.42 -4.33 -38.44
C THR A 85 13.24 -5.37 -39.20
N LYS A 86 14.07 -4.91 -40.14
CA LYS A 86 15.00 -5.77 -40.88
C LYS A 86 16.04 -6.43 -39.96
N TRP A 87 16.61 -5.67 -39.03
CA TRP A 87 17.57 -6.20 -38.04
C TRP A 87 16.91 -7.18 -37.07
N ASP A 88 15.66 -6.94 -36.68
CA ASP A 88 14.88 -7.82 -35.82
C ASP A 88 14.54 -9.14 -36.53
N GLU A 89 14.11 -9.09 -37.80
CA GLU A 89 13.93 -10.30 -38.62
C GLU A 89 15.23 -11.08 -38.81
N LEU A 90 16.34 -10.38 -39.05
CA LEU A 90 17.67 -10.99 -39.12
C LEU A 90 18.07 -11.61 -37.78
N LYS A 91 17.83 -10.93 -36.66
CA LYS A 91 18.10 -11.44 -35.31
C LYS A 91 17.26 -12.67 -35.04
N LYS A 92 15.95 -12.66 -35.34
CA LYS A 92 15.05 -13.81 -35.22
C LYS A 92 15.54 -15.00 -36.05
N THR A 93 15.95 -14.73 -37.30
CA THR A 93 16.50 -15.75 -38.20
C THR A 93 17.81 -16.33 -37.68
N ALA A 94 18.76 -15.46 -37.32
CA ALA A 94 20.05 -15.86 -36.75
C ALA A 94 19.90 -16.60 -35.43
N THR A 95 18.95 -16.20 -34.58
CA THR A 95 18.63 -16.89 -33.32
C THR A 95 18.06 -18.28 -33.60
N ARG A 96 17.15 -18.41 -34.57
CA ARG A 96 16.60 -19.70 -34.99
C ARG A 96 17.69 -20.61 -35.59
N GLU A 97 18.57 -20.07 -36.42
CA GLU A 97 19.71 -20.81 -36.97
C GLU A 97 20.72 -21.21 -35.89
N LEU A 98 21.00 -20.31 -34.94
CA LEU A 98 21.86 -20.57 -33.79
C LEU A 98 21.26 -21.68 -32.92
N ALA A 99 19.96 -21.64 -32.65
CA ALA A 99 19.26 -22.70 -31.91
C ALA A 99 19.34 -24.04 -32.65
N VAL A 100 19.16 -24.06 -33.97
CA VAL A 100 19.33 -25.28 -34.80
C VAL A 100 20.78 -25.76 -34.78
N MET A 101 21.76 -24.86 -34.84
CA MET A 101 23.17 -25.22 -34.77
C MET A 101 23.58 -25.70 -33.38
N GLN A 102 23.07 -25.09 -32.31
CA GLN A 102 23.27 -25.52 -30.93
C GLN A 102 22.60 -26.87 -30.66
N ASP A 103 21.41 -27.13 -31.22
CA ASP A 103 20.78 -28.45 -31.17
C ASP A 103 21.63 -29.48 -31.93
N LYS A 104 22.12 -29.16 -33.13
CA LYS A 104 23.06 -30.03 -33.86
C LYS A 104 24.36 -30.24 -33.10
N LEU A 105 24.90 -29.21 -32.46
CA LEU A 105 26.11 -29.28 -31.64
C LEU A 105 25.87 -30.15 -30.41
N ARG A 106 24.75 -29.96 -29.69
CA ARG A 106 24.32 -30.82 -28.57
C ARG A 106 24.13 -32.27 -29.02
N ARG A 107 23.60 -32.51 -30.22
CA ARG A 107 23.46 -33.86 -30.79
C ARG A 107 24.82 -34.49 -31.17
N LEU A 108 25.81 -33.68 -31.50
CA LEU A 108 27.19 -34.12 -31.79
C LEU A 108 28.03 -34.27 -30.50
N GLU A 109 27.76 -33.45 -29.48
CA GLU A 109 28.35 -33.50 -28.14
C GLU A 109 27.71 -34.58 -27.26
N ARG A 110 26.51 -35.08 -27.60
CA ARG A 110 25.99 -36.33 -27.04
C ARG A 110 27.00 -37.43 -27.38
N PRO A 111 27.67 -38.04 -26.38
CA PRO A 111 28.67 -39.06 -26.66
C PRO A 111 27.97 -40.22 -27.38
N TRP A 112 28.36 -40.49 -28.62
CA TRP A 112 27.90 -41.62 -29.43
C TRP A 112 28.35 -43.00 -28.91
N PHE A 113 28.61 -43.12 -27.61
CA PHE A 113 28.92 -44.40 -26.96
C PHE A 113 28.72 -44.28 -25.43
N MET A 114 27.47 -44.22 -24.99
CA MET A 114 27.11 -44.79 -23.68
C MET A 114 26.80 -46.26 -23.96
N PRO A 115 27.72 -47.22 -23.70
CA PRO A 115 27.40 -48.64 -23.81
C PRO A 115 26.18 -48.94 -22.94
N GLU A 116 25.35 -49.91 -23.33
CA GLU A 116 24.17 -50.35 -22.57
C GLU A 116 24.45 -50.70 -21.09
N ALA A 117 25.73 -50.80 -20.70
CA ALA A 117 26.19 -50.95 -19.33
C ALA A 117 26.20 -49.66 -18.47
N LEU A 118 25.93 -48.47 -19.05
CA LEU A 118 25.87 -47.18 -18.34
C LEU A 118 24.45 -46.63 -18.17
N TRP A 119 23.43 -47.39 -18.55
CA TRP A 119 22.09 -47.18 -17.99
C TRP A 119 22.21 -47.53 -16.52
N TYR A 120 22.52 -46.54 -15.69
CA TYR A 120 22.39 -46.68 -14.25
C TYR A 120 20.93 -47.07 -14.01
N GLU A 121 20.71 -48.29 -13.50
CA GLU A 121 19.52 -48.61 -12.72
C GLU A 121 19.57 -47.74 -11.45
N GLY A 122 19.41 -46.42 -11.62
CA GLY A 122 19.42 -45.45 -10.55
C GLY A 122 18.27 -45.76 -9.62
N THR A 123 18.56 -46.00 -8.35
CA THR A 123 17.52 -46.22 -7.35
C THR A 123 16.73 -44.93 -7.19
N ILE A 124 15.47 -44.92 -7.65
CA ILE A 124 14.54 -43.80 -7.45
C ILE A 124 14.47 -43.48 -5.96
N GLN A 125 14.90 -42.28 -5.58
CA GLN A 125 14.76 -41.79 -4.21
C GLN A 125 13.38 -41.13 -4.12
N GLN A 126 12.48 -41.73 -3.34
CA GLN A 126 11.10 -41.28 -3.22
C GLN A 126 10.76 -40.94 -1.77
N VAL A 127 10.16 -39.77 -1.57
CA VAL A 127 9.49 -39.39 -0.32
C VAL A 127 7.97 -39.41 -0.57
N VAL A 128 7.21 -40.05 0.30
CA VAL A 128 5.74 -40.11 0.23
C VAL A 128 5.15 -39.33 1.39
N LEU A 129 4.53 -38.21 1.08
CA LEU A 129 3.86 -37.33 2.03
C LEU A 129 2.40 -37.77 2.14
N ARG A 130 2.10 -38.62 3.14
CA ARG A 130 0.75 -39.07 3.41
C ARG A 130 -0.03 -37.99 4.14
N GLY A 131 -1.19 -37.59 3.59
CA GLY A 131 -2.07 -36.60 4.22
C GLY A 131 -1.55 -35.16 4.13
N TYR A 132 -0.49 -34.91 3.37
CA TYR A 132 -0.07 -33.53 3.08
C TYR A 132 -1.16 -32.80 2.29
N ARG A 133 -1.73 -33.45 1.27
CA ARG A 133 -2.94 -32.97 0.59
C ARG A 133 -4.16 -33.72 1.11
N VAL A 134 -5.27 -33.02 1.27
CA VAL A 134 -6.59 -33.62 1.46
C VAL A 134 -7.53 -33.22 0.33
N ASN A 135 -8.40 -34.13 -0.08
CA ASN A 135 -9.37 -33.84 -1.13
C ASN A 135 -10.56 -33.00 -0.60
N ALA A 136 -11.54 -32.73 -1.45
CA ALA A 136 -12.73 -31.97 -1.07
C ALA A 136 -13.58 -32.65 0.03
N PHE A 137 -13.42 -33.97 0.23
CA PHE A 137 -14.10 -34.77 1.25
C PHE A 137 -13.23 -34.97 2.52
N ASP A 138 -12.15 -34.21 2.65
CA ASP A 138 -11.19 -34.26 3.76
C ASP A 138 -10.48 -35.63 3.89
N GLU A 139 -10.38 -36.38 2.78
CA GLU A 139 -9.64 -37.62 2.74
C GLU A 139 -8.17 -37.38 2.36
N ASN A 140 -7.27 -38.05 3.06
CA ASN A 140 -5.83 -37.97 2.83
C ASN A 140 -5.45 -38.46 1.43
N GLN A 141 -4.71 -37.62 0.71
CA GLN A 141 -4.04 -37.99 -0.53
C GLN A 141 -2.57 -38.33 -0.29
N TYR A 142 -2.00 -39.10 -1.21
CA TYR A 142 -0.57 -39.40 -1.24
C TYR A 142 0.10 -38.43 -2.20
N THR A 143 0.97 -37.57 -1.68
CA THR A 143 1.86 -36.77 -2.53
C THR A 143 3.21 -37.49 -2.60
N VAL A 144 3.70 -37.69 -3.83
CA VAL A 144 4.94 -38.40 -4.09
C VAL A 144 5.95 -37.41 -4.66
N ASP A 145 7.14 -37.39 -4.09
CA ASP A 145 8.27 -36.58 -4.53
C ASP A 145 9.47 -37.47 -4.82
N ARG A 146 10.11 -37.26 -5.97
CA ARG A 146 11.27 -38.01 -6.43
C ARG A 146 12.45 -37.11 -6.80
N CYS A 147 12.43 -35.85 -6.40
CA CYS A 147 13.43 -34.85 -6.79
C CYS A 147 14.86 -35.27 -6.37
N MET A 148 14.99 -35.92 -5.20
CA MET A 148 16.28 -36.45 -4.70
C MET A 148 16.87 -37.58 -5.55
N THR A 149 16.14 -38.10 -6.53
CA THR A 149 16.68 -39.06 -7.52
C THR A 149 17.79 -38.42 -8.34
N CYS A 150 17.61 -37.15 -8.70
CA CYS A 150 18.64 -36.35 -9.37
C CYS A 150 19.36 -35.45 -8.36
N HIS A 151 18.63 -34.77 -7.47
CA HIS A 151 19.15 -33.82 -6.48
C HIS A 151 19.82 -34.48 -5.26
N MET A 152 20.73 -35.43 -5.50
CA MET A 152 21.30 -36.30 -4.47
C MET A 152 22.21 -35.62 -3.45
N GLY A 153 22.66 -34.39 -3.73
CA GLY A 153 23.50 -33.59 -2.84
C GLY A 153 22.71 -32.73 -1.85
N VAL A 154 21.39 -32.57 -2.05
CA VAL A 154 20.60 -31.51 -1.42
C VAL A 154 20.65 -31.51 0.12
N ASP A 155 20.70 -32.68 0.77
CA ASP A 155 20.75 -32.83 2.23
C ASP A 155 22.16 -33.12 2.79
N LYS A 156 23.17 -33.20 1.91
CA LYS A 156 24.52 -33.65 2.26
C LYS A 156 25.46 -32.48 2.51
N SER A 157 26.29 -32.58 3.53
CA SER A 157 27.43 -31.67 3.71
C SER A 157 28.58 -32.04 2.78
N GLY A 158 29.38 -31.07 2.36
CA GLY A 158 30.54 -31.24 1.48
C GLY A 158 30.23 -31.09 -0.02
N PHE A 159 29.00 -30.68 -0.37
CA PHE A 159 28.57 -30.40 -1.73
C PHE A 159 28.19 -28.92 -1.96
N GLU A 160 28.70 -28.02 -1.13
CA GLU A 160 28.35 -26.60 -1.12
C GLU A 160 29.09 -25.77 -2.19
N SER A 161 30.21 -26.29 -2.74
CA SER A 161 31.02 -25.55 -3.73
C SER A 161 30.23 -25.24 -5.01
N GLU A 162 30.43 -24.03 -5.53
CA GLU A 162 29.86 -23.61 -6.82
C GLU A 162 30.41 -24.42 -8.01
N ASP A 163 31.59 -25.03 -7.87
CA ASP A 163 32.19 -25.90 -8.89
C ASP A 163 31.42 -27.22 -9.08
N ILE A 164 30.58 -27.59 -8.12
CA ILE A 164 29.76 -28.79 -8.20
C ILE A 164 28.56 -28.51 -9.12
N PRO A 165 28.15 -29.42 -10.02
CA PRO A 165 26.95 -29.22 -10.82
C PRO A 165 25.71 -28.97 -9.95
N LEU A 166 24.82 -28.04 -10.33
CA LEU A 166 23.62 -27.65 -9.57
C LEU A 166 22.78 -28.85 -9.09
N VAL A 167 22.67 -29.89 -9.93
CA VAL A 167 21.94 -31.12 -9.62
C VAL A 167 22.56 -31.92 -8.46
N SER A 168 23.83 -31.72 -8.15
CA SER A 168 24.54 -32.43 -7.07
C SER A 168 24.92 -31.51 -5.91
N ARG A 169 24.48 -30.25 -5.90
CA ARG A 169 24.81 -29.30 -4.83
C ARG A 169 23.98 -29.53 -3.56
N THR A 170 24.57 -29.14 -2.44
CA THR A 170 23.87 -28.98 -1.16
C THR A 170 22.83 -27.86 -1.27
N HIS A 171 21.71 -28.00 -0.55
CA HIS A 171 20.74 -26.91 -0.44
C HIS A 171 21.43 -25.65 0.12
N PRO A 172 21.22 -24.46 -0.49
CA PRO A 172 21.90 -23.23 -0.07
C PRO A 172 21.59 -22.88 1.39
N ASP A 173 20.41 -23.24 1.88
CA ASP A 173 20.00 -23.04 3.27
C ASP A 173 19.79 -24.37 4.02
N ARG A 174 20.85 -25.20 4.06
CA ARG A 174 20.82 -26.46 4.82
C ARG A 174 20.74 -26.23 6.33
N GLY A 175 21.33 -25.14 6.83
CA GLY A 175 21.44 -24.81 8.25
C GLY A 175 20.22 -24.08 8.83
N GLY A 176 19.44 -23.39 8.00
CA GLY A 176 18.20 -22.72 8.38
C GLY A 176 16.98 -23.58 8.08
N ILE A 177 16.30 -23.30 6.96
CA ILE A 177 14.98 -23.85 6.65
C ILE A 177 14.97 -25.38 6.60
N ILE A 178 15.99 -26.04 6.06
CA ILE A 178 16.05 -27.50 5.95
C ILE A 178 16.32 -28.17 7.32
N ALA A 179 17.01 -27.49 8.22
CA ALA A 179 17.18 -27.99 9.59
C ALA A 179 15.83 -28.05 10.32
N GLN A 180 14.95 -27.07 10.06
CA GLN A 180 13.59 -27.01 10.59
C GLN A 180 12.61 -27.89 9.78
N HIS A 181 12.85 -28.06 8.48
CA HIS A 181 12.06 -28.83 7.53
C HIS A 181 12.90 -29.92 6.85
N PRO A 182 13.22 -31.03 7.55
CA PRO A 182 14.04 -32.09 6.96
C PRO A 182 13.41 -32.65 5.68
N ILE A 183 14.17 -32.67 4.58
CA ILE A 183 13.69 -33.11 3.25
C ILE A 183 13.16 -34.55 3.27
N LYS A 184 13.71 -35.42 4.13
CA LYS A 184 13.19 -36.80 4.28
C LYS A 184 11.77 -36.87 4.85
N LYS A 185 11.29 -35.79 5.47
CA LYS A 185 9.93 -35.65 6.01
C LYS A 185 9.05 -34.78 5.13
N PHE A 186 9.58 -33.67 4.61
CA PHE A 186 8.81 -32.66 3.86
C PHE A 186 8.98 -32.75 2.34
N ALA A 187 9.97 -33.49 1.84
CA ALA A 187 10.34 -33.52 0.42
C ALA A 187 10.63 -32.13 -0.17
N CYS A 188 10.58 -31.99 -1.50
CA CYS A 188 10.85 -30.75 -2.22
C CYS A 188 9.56 -30.05 -2.70
N THR A 189 8.57 -30.82 -3.18
CA THR A 189 7.36 -30.26 -3.81
C THR A 189 6.48 -29.40 -2.90
N PRO A 190 6.40 -29.59 -1.56
CA PRO A 190 5.62 -28.67 -0.73
C PRO A 190 6.14 -27.24 -0.79
N CYS A 191 7.47 -27.07 -0.84
CA CYS A 191 8.13 -25.77 -0.88
C CYS A 191 8.28 -25.24 -2.31
N HIS A 192 8.74 -26.10 -3.23
CA HIS A 192 9.12 -25.70 -4.59
C HIS A 192 8.02 -25.92 -5.63
N MET A 193 6.89 -26.57 -5.30
CA MET A 193 5.92 -27.08 -6.28
C MET A 193 6.59 -28.04 -7.30
N GLY A 194 6.02 -28.21 -8.49
CA GLY A 194 6.54 -29.13 -9.51
C GLY A 194 5.90 -30.52 -9.53
N GLN A 195 6.36 -31.32 -10.49
CA GLN A 195 5.85 -32.67 -10.75
C GLN A 195 6.61 -33.72 -9.93
N GLY A 196 6.32 -33.81 -8.63
CA GLY A 196 7.02 -34.71 -7.71
C GLY A 196 7.16 -36.18 -8.18
N PRO A 197 6.14 -36.81 -8.80
CA PRO A 197 6.25 -38.19 -9.28
C PRO A 197 7.09 -38.37 -10.55
N ALA A 198 7.36 -37.30 -11.31
CA ALA A 198 8.07 -37.41 -12.58
C ALA A 198 9.56 -37.66 -12.37
N VAL A 199 10.10 -38.56 -13.19
CA VAL A 199 11.52 -38.91 -13.24
C VAL A 199 12.02 -39.03 -14.68
N SER A 200 11.12 -38.89 -15.66
CA SER A 200 11.46 -38.90 -17.08
C SER A 200 11.91 -37.51 -17.51
N SER A 201 13.10 -37.44 -18.07
CA SER A 201 13.56 -36.33 -18.92
C SER A 201 13.44 -36.70 -20.41
N THR A 202 12.75 -37.80 -20.73
CA THR A 202 12.76 -38.41 -22.05
C THR A 202 11.43 -39.09 -22.33
N THR A 203 10.51 -38.42 -23.03
CA THR A 203 9.75 -38.96 -24.18
C THR A 203 8.69 -37.97 -24.69
N ALA A 204 9.08 -37.00 -25.51
CA ALA A 204 8.28 -36.55 -26.65
C ALA A 204 9.15 -35.65 -27.53
N ALA A 205 9.13 -35.86 -28.84
CA ALA A 205 9.86 -35.06 -29.82
C ALA A 205 9.39 -33.58 -29.93
N GLU A 206 8.55 -33.13 -29.00
CA GLU A 206 7.87 -31.82 -29.00
C GLU A 206 8.01 -31.04 -27.68
N HIS A 207 8.56 -31.64 -26.60
CA HIS A 207 8.81 -30.97 -25.33
C HIS A 207 10.30 -31.06 -24.98
N SER A 208 10.90 -29.96 -24.50
CA SER A 208 12.30 -29.99 -24.13
C SER A 208 12.50 -30.91 -22.92
N ASP A 209 13.59 -31.66 -22.87
CA ASP A 209 13.91 -32.72 -21.91
C ASP A 209 13.78 -32.33 -20.40
N LEU A 210 13.54 -31.05 -20.06
CA LEU A 210 13.39 -30.53 -18.69
C LEU A 210 11.95 -30.12 -18.32
N ASP A 211 11.02 -30.12 -19.29
CA ASP A 211 9.67 -29.60 -19.10
C ASP A 211 8.79 -30.51 -18.21
N GLU A 212 9.03 -31.82 -18.21
CA GLU A 212 8.20 -32.79 -17.45
C GLU A 212 8.42 -32.77 -15.93
N VAL A 213 9.56 -32.26 -15.45
CA VAL A 213 9.89 -32.25 -14.00
C VAL A 213 9.83 -30.85 -13.42
N HIS A 214 10.38 -29.87 -14.15
CA HIS A 214 10.49 -28.49 -13.69
C HIS A 214 9.52 -27.52 -14.37
N GLY A 215 9.15 -27.82 -15.62
CA GLY A 215 8.47 -26.90 -16.50
C GLY A 215 6.94 -26.96 -16.47
N LEU A 216 6.35 -26.23 -17.40
CA LEU A 216 4.91 -26.19 -17.66
C LEU A 216 4.54 -27.35 -18.59
N ILE A 217 3.95 -28.40 -18.05
CA ILE A 217 3.41 -29.51 -18.84
C ILE A 217 1.98 -29.18 -19.23
N HIS A 218 1.58 -29.62 -20.42
CA HIS A 218 0.22 -29.43 -20.90
C HIS A 218 -0.74 -30.13 -19.92
N HIS A 219 -1.67 -29.36 -19.33
CA HIS A 219 -2.60 -29.79 -18.28
C HIS A 219 -2.04 -29.98 -16.86
N TRP A 220 -0.79 -29.61 -16.59
CA TRP A 220 -0.27 -29.54 -15.22
C TRP A 220 -0.08 -28.08 -14.78
N ASN A 221 -0.79 -27.68 -13.74
CA ASN A 221 -0.88 -26.28 -13.33
C ASN A 221 0.09 -25.89 -12.19
N GLU A 222 1.01 -26.78 -11.81
CA GLU A 222 1.94 -26.58 -10.68
C GLU A 222 3.40 -26.77 -11.12
N PRO A 223 3.97 -25.90 -11.96
CA PRO A 223 5.40 -25.92 -12.28
C PRO A 223 6.24 -25.67 -11.02
N VAL A 224 7.55 -25.89 -11.11
CA VAL A 224 8.43 -25.47 -10.01
C VAL A 224 8.38 -23.94 -9.87
N LEU A 225 8.19 -23.46 -8.65
CA LEU A 225 8.12 -22.04 -8.33
C LEU A 225 9.42 -21.32 -8.72
N GLY A 226 9.26 -20.14 -9.32
CA GLY A 226 10.36 -19.30 -9.80
C GLY A 226 10.78 -19.56 -11.25
N PHE A 227 10.27 -20.60 -11.92
CA PHE A 227 10.36 -20.70 -13.38
C PHE A 227 9.30 -19.79 -14.01
N VAL A 228 9.74 -18.64 -14.54
CA VAL A 228 8.85 -17.64 -15.15
C VAL A 228 8.86 -17.79 -16.65
N GLN A 229 7.68 -17.97 -17.23
CA GLN A 229 7.50 -18.06 -18.68
C GLN A 229 7.80 -16.69 -19.32
N SER A 230 8.68 -16.64 -20.32
CA SER A 230 9.11 -15.40 -20.98
C SER A 230 8.20 -14.96 -22.14
N GLY A 231 7.18 -15.75 -22.48
CA GLY A 231 6.32 -15.49 -23.63
C GLY A 231 5.49 -16.72 -24.00
N HIS A 232 5.68 -17.22 -25.23
CA HIS A 232 4.97 -18.38 -25.75
C HIS A 232 5.29 -19.67 -24.98
N TYR A 233 4.46 -20.69 -25.19
CA TYR A 233 4.55 -22.01 -24.54
C TYR A 233 5.95 -22.63 -24.71
N HIS A 234 6.60 -23.05 -23.61
CA HIS A 234 7.99 -23.57 -23.50
C HIS A 234 9.17 -22.56 -23.52
N GLU A 235 8.92 -21.27 -23.44
CA GLU A 235 9.99 -20.27 -23.28
C GLU A 235 10.05 -19.77 -21.84
N TYR A 236 11.21 -19.89 -21.18
CA TYR A 236 11.44 -19.43 -19.81
C TYR A 236 12.48 -18.32 -19.77
N LYS A 237 12.33 -17.39 -18.84
CA LYS A 237 13.39 -16.42 -18.51
C LYS A 237 14.62 -17.17 -18.00
N GLU A 238 15.82 -16.69 -18.36
CA GLU A 238 17.08 -17.23 -17.82
C GLU A 238 17.20 -17.01 -16.30
N GLU A 239 16.64 -15.90 -15.81
CA GLU A 239 16.60 -15.57 -14.39
C GLU A 239 15.36 -16.19 -13.70
N ARG A 240 15.58 -16.90 -12.60
CA ARG A 240 14.51 -17.47 -11.77
C ARG A 240 14.05 -16.46 -10.74
N GLU A 241 12.72 -16.33 -10.57
CA GLU A 241 12.13 -15.54 -9.49
C GLU A 241 12.02 -16.38 -8.21
N THR A 242 13.15 -16.56 -7.52
CA THR A 242 13.28 -17.47 -6.38
C THR A 242 12.38 -17.13 -5.20
N ASP A 243 11.99 -15.86 -5.05
CA ASP A 243 11.15 -15.37 -3.94
C ASP A 243 9.75 -15.99 -3.96
N TYR A 244 9.32 -16.55 -5.09
CA TYR A 244 8.05 -17.28 -5.19
C TYR A 244 7.99 -18.49 -4.28
N THR A 245 9.13 -19.09 -3.96
CA THR A 245 9.18 -20.24 -3.04
C THR A 245 8.62 -19.88 -1.66
N GLN A 246 8.74 -18.61 -1.24
CA GLN A 246 8.17 -18.12 0.01
C GLN A 246 6.65 -18.26 0.04
N ALA A 247 5.96 -18.20 -1.10
CA ALA A 247 4.51 -18.38 -1.18
C ALA A 247 4.03 -19.73 -0.62
N SER A 248 4.87 -20.76 -0.69
CA SER A 248 4.53 -22.09 -0.15
C SER A 248 4.49 -22.13 1.38
N CYS A 249 5.18 -21.23 2.09
CA CYS A 249 5.17 -21.19 3.55
C CYS A 249 3.74 -21.03 4.09
N PHE A 250 2.90 -20.25 3.41
CA PHE A 250 1.51 -20.01 3.82
C PHE A 250 0.66 -21.29 3.90
N LYS A 251 0.99 -22.35 3.14
CA LYS A 251 0.22 -23.61 3.14
C LYS A 251 0.16 -24.25 4.54
N CYS A 252 1.25 -24.18 5.29
CA CYS A 252 1.36 -24.75 6.64
C CYS A 252 1.40 -23.68 7.75
N HIS A 253 1.76 -22.45 7.41
CA HIS A 253 1.91 -21.33 8.36
C HIS A 253 0.80 -20.26 8.23
N SER A 254 -0.31 -20.54 7.55
CA SER A 254 -1.39 -19.57 7.32
C SER A 254 -2.05 -19.03 8.60
N LYS A 255 -1.90 -19.70 9.75
CA LYS A 255 -2.40 -19.21 11.04
C LYS A 255 -1.54 -18.09 11.63
N GLN A 256 -0.27 -17.98 11.22
CA GLN A 256 0.61 -16.92 11.70
C GLN A 256 0.31 -15.63 10.96
N TYR A 257 0.23 -14.52 11.69
CA TYR A 257 0.23 -13.17 11.14
C TYR A 257 1.54 -12.94 10.40
N GLU A 258 2.68 -13.26 11.03
CA GLU A 258 4.03 -13.09 10.50
C GLU A 258 4.81 -14.39 10.63
N ILE A 259 5.37 -14.90 9.52
CA ILE A 259 6.26 -16.07 9.51
C ILE A 259 7.68 -15.60 9.81
N GLU A 260 8.45 -16.35 10.59
CA GLU A 260 9.79 -15.92 11.02
C GLU A 260 10.73 -15.60 9.83
N SER A 261 11.37 -14.43 9.92
CA SER A 261 12.36 -13.89 8.98
C SER A 261 13.71 -14.62 9.12
N PRO A 262 14.54 -14.78 8.07
CA PRO A 262 14.49 -14.12 6.76
C PRO A 262 13.79 -14.88 5.62
N HIS A 263 13.25 -16.08 5.88
CA HIS A 263 12.84 -16.99 4.79
C HIS A 263 11.44 -16.71 4.21
N ALA A 264 10.72 -15.70 4.73
CA ALA A 264 9.36 -15.36 4.31
C ALA A 264 9.12 -13.85 4.18
N ASP A 265 10.18 -13.03 4.08
CA ASP A 265 10.09 -11.57 4.13
C ASP A 265 9.20 -10.97 3.02
N VAL A 266 9.30 -11.48 1.79
CA VAL A 266 8.50 -11.01 0.63
C VAL A 266 7.04 -11.45 0.77
N LEU A 267 6.80 -12.67 1.27
CA LEU A 267 5.45 -13.14 1.57
C LEU A 267 4.80 -12.30 2.69
N ASN A 268 5.53 -12.04 3.78
CA ASN A 268 5.07 -11.21 4.90
C ASN A 268 4.78 -9.78 4.43
N ALA A 269 5.65 -9.19 3.61
CA ALA A 269 5.43 -7.89 3.01
C ALA A 269 4.15 -7.87 2.15
N GLY A 270 3.96 -8.88 1.29
CA GLY A 270 2.76 -9.02 0.47
C GLY A 270 1.48 -9.13 1.30
N LYS A 271 1.50 -9.96 2.35
CA LYS A 271 0.39 -10.08 3.32
C LYS A 271 0.11 -8.74 3.99
N GLU A 272 1.14 -7.98 4.35
CA GLU A 272 0.98 -6.66 4.94
C GLU A 272 0.30 -5.66 4.00
N TYR A 273 0.75 -5.54 2.74
CA TYR A 273 0.10 -4.65 1.76
C TYR A 273 -1.37 -4.99 1.60
N VAL A 274 -1.71 -6.28 1.42
CA VAL A 274 -3.11 -6.74 1.26
C VAL A 274 -3.95 -6.42 2.51
N THR A 275 -3.36 -6.52 3.70
CA THR A 275 -4.01 -6.23 4.97
C THR A 275 -4.22 -4.73 5.18
N LYS A 276 -3.15 -3.93 5.07
CA LYS A 276 -3.13 -2.49 5.41
C LYS A 276 -3.79 -1.61 4.35
N LEU A 277 -3.82 -2.02 3.09
CA LEU A 277 -4.59 -1.33 2.04
C LEU A 277 -6.06 -1.76 1.99
N GLY A 278 -6.43 -2.80 2.74
CA GLY A 278 -7.82 -3.25 2.85
C GLY A 278 -8.34 -3.94 1.60
N CYS A 279 -7.49 -4.65 0.85
CA CYS A 279 -7.92 -5.42 -0.33
C CYS A 279 -9.06 -6.40 0.01
N TRP A 280 -9.05 -6.93 1.23
CA TRP A 280 -10.09 -7.79 1.80
C TRP A 280 -11.47 -7.12 1.96
N GLY A 281 -11.56 -5.79 1.87
CA GLY A 281 -12.82 -5.04 1.92
C GLY A 281 -13.65 -5.25 0.65
N CYS A 282 -12.99 -5.41 -0.50
CA CYS A 282 -13.63 -5.70 -1.78
C CYS A 282 -13.50 -7.18 -2.18
N HIS A 283 -12.38 -7.82 -1.85
CA HIS A 283 -12.10 -9.21 -2.19
C HIS A 283 -12.35 -10.15 -1.02
N ASN A 284 -12.75 -11.38 -1.33
CA ASN A 284 -12.56 -12.46 -0.36
C ASN A 284 -11.11 -12.91 -0.41
N VAL A 285 -10.52 -13.12 0.77
CA VAL A 285 -9.15 -13.58 0.96
C VAL A 285 -9.10 -14.29 2.32
N LYS A 286 -8.92 -15.61 2.33
CA LYS A 286 -8.80 -16.41 3.55
C LYS A 286 -7.56 -15.98 4.35
N ASN A 287 -7.67 -16.04 5.68
CA ASN A 287 -6.56 -15.82 6.62
C ASN A 287 -5.86 -14.44 6.48
N VAL A 288 -6.59 -13.43 6.01
CA VAL A 288 -6.16 -12.02 6.01
C VAL A 288 -7.27 -11.14 6.60
N GLY A 289 -8.43 -11.13 5.94
CA GLY A 289 -9.58 -10.33 6.36
C GLY A 289 -10.15 -10.78 7.70
N ASP A 290 -10.34 -12.08 7.90
CA ASP A 290 -10.92 -12.62 9.14
C ASP A 290 -9.99 -12.41 10.36
N GLN A 291 -8.67 -12.35 10.15
CA GLN A 291 -7.69 -12.05 11.20
C GLN A 291 -7.69 -10.56 11.58
N ALA A 292 -7.86 -9.65 10.61
CA ALA A 292 -7.84 -8.19 10.84
C ALA A 292 -9.22 -7.59 11.19
N LEU A 293 -10.27 -7.92 10.44
CA LEU A 293 -11.66 -7.54 10.74
C LEU A 293 -12.25 -8.35 11.88
N GLY A 294 -11.96 -9.65 11.97
CA GLY A 294 -12.53 -10.49 13.02
C GLY A 294 -12.01 -10.11 14.40
N ALA A 295 -10.80 -9.55 14.49
CA ALA A 295 -10.23 -9.08 15.75
C ALA A 295 -10.88 -7.80 16.28
N THR A 296 -11.31 -6.85 15.42
CA THR A 296 -11.77 -5.52 15.89
C THR A 296 -12.89 -4.86 15.09
N GLY A 297 -13.23 -5.38 13.90
CA GLY A 297 -14.25 -4.82 13.00
C GLY A 297 -13.93 -3.44 12.40
N LYS A 298 -12.71 -2.90 12.58
CA LYS A 298 -12.34 -1.57 12.10
C LYS A 298 -11.97 -1.61 10.61
N LYS A 299 -12.57 -0.72 9.81
CA LYS A 299 -12.25 -0.59 8.39
C LYS A 299 -10.97 0.24 8.19
N VAL A 300 -10.26 0.01 7.09
CA VAL A 300 -9.00 0.71 6.82
C VAL A 300 -9.20 2.19 6.51
N GLY A 301 -10.27 2.56 5.81
CA GLY A 301 -10.58 3.94 5.46
C GLY A 301 -11.24 4.69 6.62
N PRO A 302 -11.07 6.03 6.70
CA PRO A 302 -11.73 6.83 7.73
C PRO A 302 -13.25 6.71 7.62
N SER A 303 -13.94 6.84 8.76
CA SER A 303 -15.39 6.94 8.77
C SER A 303 -15.87 8.18 8.00
N LEU A 304 -16.84 7.99 7.13
CA LEU A 304 -17.50 9.04 6.36
C LEU A 304 -18.87 9.42 6.95
N THR A 305 -19.27 8.82 8.07
CA THR A 305 -20.57 9.06 8.73
C THR A 305 -20.81 10.54 9.10
N ARG A 306 -19.75 11.33 9.29
CA ARG A 306 -19.81 12.76 9.64
C ARG A 306 -18.92 13.63 8.75
N VAL A 307 -18.67 13.19 7.51
CA VAL A 307 -17.63 13.80 6.65
C VAL A 307 -17.85 15.30 6.40
N MET A 308 -19.11 15.75 6.37
CA MET A 308 -19.44 17.16 6.11
C MET A 308 -19.12 18.09 7.28
N GLU A 309 -18.93 17.57 8.49
CA GLU A 309 -18.41 18.33 9.63
C GLU A 309 -16.93 18.68 9.47
N LYS A 310 -16.21 17.88 8.68
CA LYS A 310 -14.74 17.96 8.56
C LYS A 310 -14.28 18.72 7.33
N VAL A 311 -14.84 18.43 6.15
CA VAL A 311 -14.33 18.88 4.84
C VAL A 311 -15.42 19.45 3.94
N SER A 312 -15.08 20.39 3.04
CA SER A 312 -16.03 20.94 2.06
C SER A 312 -16.46 19.91 1.01
N ALA A 313 -17.59 20.17 0.33
CA ALA A 313 -17.98 19.36 -0.83
C ALA A 313 -16.92 19.46 -1.95
N ASP A 314 -16.37 20.65 -2.16
CA ASP A 314 -15.27 20.89 -3.11
C ASP A 314 -14.03 20.06 -2.77
N TRP A 315 -13.73 19.90 -1.48
CA TRP A 315 -12.64 19.03 -1.04
C TRP A 315 -12.93 17.57 -1.38
N ILE A 316 -14.16 17.09 -1.21
CA ILE A 316 -14.53 15.71 -1.57
C ILE A 316 -14.29 15.49 -3.06
N VAL A 317 -14.75 16.41 -3.91
CA VAL A 317 -14.54 16.35 -5.36
C VAL A 317 -13.04 16.29 -5.69
N SER A 318 -12.27 17.25 -5.19
CA SER A 318 -10.83 17.33 -5.46
C SER A 318 -10.03 16.15 -4.89
N TRP A 319 -10.46 15.61 -3.74
CA TRP A 319 -9.82 14.46 -3.09
C TRP A 319 -10.06 13.16 -3.86
N VAL A 320 -11.30 12.90 -4.27
CA VAL A 320 -11.64 11.68 -5.03
C VAL A 320 -11.04 11.74 -6.42
N GLU A 321 -10.99 12.92 -7.03
CA GLU A 321 -10.40 13.12 -8.35
C GLU A 321 -8.93 12.68 -8.39
N ASN A 322 -8.11 13.07 -7.41
CA ASN A 322 -6.71 12.67 -7.34
C ASN A 322 -6.16 12.72 -5.90
N PRO A 323 -6.30 11.63 -5.13
CA PRO A 323 -5.82 11.59 -3.74
C PRO A 323 -4.31 11.82 -3.62
N GLN A 324 -3.53 11.28 -4.57
CA GLN A 324 -2.06 11.34 -4.58
C GLN A 324 -1.53 12.76 -4.85
N ALA A 325 -2.30 13.60 -5.55
CA ALA A 325 -1.96 15.01 -5.71
C ALA A 325 -2.06 15.82 -4.40
N HIS A 326 -2.83 15.32 -3.44
CA HIS A 326 -2.96 15.94 -2.11
C HIS A 326 -2.01 15.31 -1.09
N LEU A 327 -1.80 14.00 -1.18
CA LEU A 327 -0.90 13.23 -0.32
C LEU A 327 -0.21 12.16 -1.16
N GLU A 328 1.07 12.35 -1.48
CA GLU A 328 1.84 11.46 -2.37
C GLU A 328 1.74 9.98 -1.97
N HIS A 329 1.90 9.69 -0.67
CA HIS A 329 1.83 8.35 -0.09
C HIS A 329 0.40 7.95 0.38
N SER A 330 -0.63 8.50 -0.26
CA SER A 330 -2.03 8.20 0.07
C SER A 330 -2.37 6.73 -0.16
N ARG A 331 -3.04 6.12 0.81
CA ARG A 331 -3.64 4.77 0.68
C ARG A 331 -4.99 4.78 -0.04
N MET A 332 -5.62 5.95 -0.21
CA MET A 332 -6.85 6.06 -0.99
C MET A 332 -6.48 5.88 -2.46
N PRO A 333 -7.04 4.88 -3.15
CA PRO A 333 -6.65 4.62 -4.53
C PRO A 333 -7.27 5.65 -5.48
N TYR A 334 -6.65 5.80 -6.64
CA TYR A 334 -7.08 6.66 -7.72
C TYR A 334 -8.18 5.98 -8.57
N TYR A 335 -9.26 6.72 -8.83
CA TYR A 335 -10.34 6.32 -9.72
C TYR A 335 -10.29 7.22 -10.96
N ALA A 336 -9.96 6.67 -12.12
CA ALA A 336 -9.85 7.47 -13.35
C ALA A 336 -11.22 7.87 -13.94
N ASP A 337 -12.26 7.08 -13.65
CA ASP A 337 -13.64 7.30 -14.07
C ASP A 337 -14.61 6.41 -13.26
N PHE A 338 -15.92 6.68 -13.34
CA PHE A 338 -16.96 5.82 -12.76
C PHE A 338 -17.89 5.22 -13.83
N SER A 339 -17.29 4.55 -14.82
CA SER A 339 -17.94 3.90 -15.98
C SER A 339 -18.36 4.86 -17.09
N ARG A 340 -18.02 6.15 -16.94
CA ARG A 340 -18.26 7.23 -17.89
C ARG A 340 -16.92 7.86 -18.26
N LYS A 341 -16.50 7.71 -19.52
CA LYS A 341 -15.16 8.14 -19.98
C LYS A 341 -15.11 9.61 -20.40
N ASP A 342 -16.27 10.24 -20.59
CA ASP A 342 -16.34 11.65 -20.91
C ASP A 342 -15.90 12.48 -19.67
N PRO A 343 -14.95 13.42 -19.82
CA PRO A 343 -14.47 14.21 -18.69
C PRO A 343 -15.56 15.02 -17.98
N ALA A 344 -16.57 15.52 -18.69
CA ALA A 344 -17.66 16.28 -18.07
C ALA A 344 -18.58 15.35 -17.28
N GLU A 345 -18.87 14.16 -17.80
CA GLU A 345 -19.61 13.13 -17.07
C GLU A 345 -18.86 12.63 -15.82
N TYR A 346 -17.53 12.53 -15.87
CA TYR A 346 -16.72 12.19 -14.70
C TYR A 346 -16.80 13.25 -13.61
N GLN A 347 -16.78 14.54 -13.99
CA GLN A 347 -16.99 15.63 -13.02
C GLN A 347 -18.39 15.56 -12.38
N GLU A 348 -19.43 15.26 -13.16
CA GLU A 348 -20.78 15.03 -12.62
C GLU A 348 -20.81 13.84 -11.64
N ASP A 349 -20.07 12.76 -11.92
CA ASP A 349 -19.94 11.61 -11.01
C ASP A 349 -19.24 12.01 -9.68
N LEU A 350 -18.23 12.88 -9.73
CA LEU A 350 -17.61 13.44 -8.52
C LEU A 350 -18.57 14.32 -7.72
N HIS A 351 -19.38 15.16 -8.39
CA HIS A 351 -20.41 15.96 -7.74
C HIS A 351 -21.48 15.07 -7.09
N SER A 352 -21.86 13.99 -7.78
CA SER A 352 -22.80 12.98 -7.30
C SER A 352 -22.30 12.32 -6.01
N LEU A 353 -21.00 12.00 -5.92
CA LEU A 353 -20.40 11.50 -4.68
C LEU A 353 -20.48 12.52 -3.54
N ALA A 354 -20.19 13.79 -3.80
CA ALA A 354 -20.29 14.85 -2.80
C ALA A 354 -21.74 15.05 -2.32
N ALA A 355 -22.72 15.09 -3.23
CA ALA A 355 -24.15 15.19 -2.91
C ALA A 355 -24.63 13.99 -2.09
N PHE A 356 -24.29 12.77 -2.50
CA PHE A 356 -24.64 11.56 -1.75
C PHE A 356 -24.04 11.57 -0.34
N LEU A 357 -22.73 11.84 -0.20
CA LEU A 357 -22.10 11.90 1.11
C LEU A 357 -22.68 13.02 1.98
N ASN A 358 -23.08 14.15 1.39
CA ASN A 358 -23.80 15.21 2.08
C ASN A 358 -25.13 14.71 2.65
N SER A 359 -25.96 14.06 1.83
CA SER A 359 -27.27 13.52 2.23
C SER A 359 -27.20 12.44 3.33
N ARG A 360 -26.04 11.80 3.51
CA ARG A 360 -25.82 10.71 4.49
C ARG A 360 -24.97 11.12 5.69
N SER A 361 -24.37 12.31 5.65
CA SER A 361 -23.56 12.82 6.75
C SER A 361 -24.44 13.21 7.93
N LYS A 362 -23.97 12.87 9.13
CA LYS A 362 -24.60 13.21 10.39
C LYS A 362 -23.83 14.35 11.04
N ASP A 363 -24.54 15.08 11.89
CA ASP A 363 -23.96 16.15 12.69
C ASP A 363 -23.01 15.59 13.78
N TRP A 364 -22.22 16.49 14.35
CA TRP A 364 -21.36 16.21 15.49
C TRP A 364 -21.82 17.01 16.72
N PRO A 365 -22.60 16.41 17.65
CA PRO A 365 -23.23 17.13 18.74
C PRO A 365 -22.27 17.95 19.62
N GLU A 366 -21.07 17.45 19.89
CA GLU A 366 -20.05 18.19 20.65
C GLU A 366 -19.55 19.43 19.93
N LEU A 367 -19.45 19.37 18.59
CA LEU A 367 -19.12 20.53 17.78
C LEU A 367 -20.27 21.53 17.83
N ASP A 368 -21.51 21.11 17.61
CA ASP A 368 -22.68 22.00 17.57
C ASP A 368 -22.97 22.69 18.89
N ALA A 369 -22.76 21.99 20.01
CA ALA A 369 -22.97 22.52 21.35
C ALA A 369 -22.01 23.66 21.72
N ASP A 370 -20.87 23.78 21.04
CA ASP A 370 -19.86 24.77 21.35
C ASP A 370 -20.09 26.09 20.61
N THR A 371 -20.60 27.09 21.31
CA THR A 371 -20.98 28.39 20.74
C THR A 371 -19.84 29.40 20.64
N ARG A 372 -18.58 29.00 20.94
CA ARG A 372 -17.42 29.90 20.82
C ARG A 372 -17.16 30.24 19.34
N SER A 373 -16.67 31.45 19.08
CA SER A 373 -16.36 31.90 17.72
C SER A 373 -15.14 31.18 17.13
N ASP A 374 -15.04 31.09 15.81
CA ASP A 374 -13.88 30.47 15.14
C ASP A 374 -12.54 31.13 15.52
N SER A 375 -12.54 32.44 15.80
CA SER A 375 -11.37 33.18 16.28
C SER A 375 -10.87 32.71 17.65
N PHE A 376 -11.73 32.12 18.48
CA PHE A 376 -11.30 31.52 19.74
C PHE A 376 -10.37 30.33 19.47
N PHE A 377 -10.72 29.48 18.51
CA PHE A 377 -9.96 28.26 18.21
C PHE A 377 -8.63 28.52 17.50
N THR A 378 -8.39 29.74 17.04
CA THR A 378 -7.11 30.21 16.49
C THR A 378 -6.37 31.19 17.41
N SER A 379 -6.83 31.36 18.66
CA SER A 379 -6.23 32.29 19.64
C SER A 379 -4.95 31.77 20.31
N GLY A 380 -4.59 30.50 20.10
CA GLY A 380 -3.35 29.90 20.59
C GLY A 380 -2.08 30.47 19.95
N SER A 381 -0.92 30.12 20.49
CA SER A 381 0.39 30.44 19.94
C SER A 381 0.84 29.36 18.95
N ALA A 382 0.95 29.71 17.67
CA ALA A 382 1.46 28.81 16.64
C ALA A 382 2.86 28.27 16.94
N LYS A 383 3.75 29.11 17.49
CA LYS A 383 5.11 28.69 17.87
C LYS A 383 5.09 27.60 18.95
N ARG A 384 4.28 27.77 20.01
CA ARG A 384 4.13 26.72 21.03
C ARG A 384 3.43 25.49 20.45
N GLY A 385 2.49 25.68 19.53
CA GLY A 385 1.83 24.60 18.81
C GLY A 385 2.80 23.72 18.03
N GLU A 386 3.77 24.33 17.34
CA GLU A 386 4.86 23.63 16.65
C GLU A 386 5.74 22.84 17.63
N GLU A 387 6.17 23.48 18.72
CA GLU A 387 6.98 22.84 19.77
C GLU A 387 6.25 21.66 20.41
N LEU A 388 4.94 21.82 20.67
CA LEU A 388 4.09 20.74 21.18
C LEU A 388 3.95 19.62 20.16
N PHE A 389 3.65 19.92 18.89
CA PHE A 389 3.51 18.93 17.83
C PHE A 389 4.74 17.99 17.74
N LYS A 390 5.93 18.58 17.83
CA LYS A 390 7.21 17.84 17.82
C LYS A 390 7.47 17.04 19.09
N SER A 391 6.96 17.49 20.24
CA SER A 391 7.36 16.94 21.54
C SER A 391 6.31 16.03 22.21
N VAL A 392 5.01 16.18 21.96
CA VAL A 392 3.96 15.39 22.64
C VAL A 392 3.75 14.00 22.02
N GLY A 393 4.26 13.77 20.80
CA GLY A 393 4.22 12.47 20.12
C GLY A 393 3.45 12.44 18.80
N CYS A 394 2.97 13.58 18.27
CA CYS A 394 2.24 13.62 17.00
C CYS A 394 3.05 13.01 15.84
N MET A 395 4.37 13.25 15.82
CA MET A 395 5.30 12.76 14.79
C MET A 395 5.52 11.25 14.79
N GLY A 396 5.03 10.52 15.81
CA GLY A 396 5.01 9.06 15.75
C GLY A 396 4.10 8.53 14.64
N CYS A 397 3.03 9.26 14.31
CA CYS A 397 2.09 8.86 13.26
C CYS A 397 2.03 9.87 12.10
N HIS A 398 2.00 11.16 12.42
CA HIS A 398 1.80 12.24 11.45
C HIS A 398 3.12 12.85 10.98
N ALA A 399 3.30 12.93 9.67
CA ALA A 399 4.33 13.78 9.08
C ALA A 399 3.81 15.22 8.90
N LEU A 400 4.75 16.15 8.76
CA LEU A 400 4.48 17.53 8.35
C LEU A 400 5.51 17.88 7.27
N GLY A 401 5.20 17.51 6.04
CA GLY A 401 6.16 17.45 4.93
C GLY A 401 6.84 16.07 4.83
N GLU A 402 8.07 16.04 4.33
CA GLU A 402 8.83 14.79 4.15
C GLU A 402 9.19 14.12 5.49
N ARG A 403 9.24 12.79 5.49
CA ARG A 403 9.73 12.01 6.63
C ARG A 403 11.25 11.84 6.55
N PRO A 404 11.93 11.62 7.69
CA PRO A 404 13.32 11.21 7.70
C PRO A 404 13.55 9.94 6.85
N GLU A 405 14.67 9.86 6.12
CA GLU A 405 14.99 8.71 5.25
C GLU A 405 15.01 7.37 6.00
N ASN A 406 15.49 7.38 7.25
CA ASN A 406 15.57 6.22 8.14
C ASN A 406 14.24 5.89 8.85
N PHE A 407 13.14 6.61 8.59
CA PHE A 407 11.86 6.36 9.26
C PHE A 407 11.31 4.95 8.99
N ALA A 408 11.62 4.35 7.84
CA ALA A 408 11.18 3.01 7.43
C ALA A 408 12.25 1.91 7.59
N SER A 409 13.47 2.23 8.04
CA SER A 409 14.65 1.38 7.80
C SER A 409 14.69 0.04 8.54
N ASN A 410 13.76 -0.23 9.48
CA ASN A 410 13.92 -1.33 10.46
C ASN A 410 12.72 -2.30 10.57
N ASP A 411 11.72 -2.28 9.68
CA ASP A 411 10.61 -3.25 9.78
C ASP A 411 10.03 -3.76 8.45
N ASN A 412 9.44 -2.90 7.63
CA ASN A 412 8.50 -3.30 6.61
C ASN A 412 8.51 -2.32 5.42
N PRO A 413 8.70 -2.80 4.17
CA PRO A 413 8.72 -1.94 2.98
C PRO A 413 7.42 -1.15 2.77
N PHE A 414 6.29 -1.59 3.34
CA PHE A 414 5.01 -0.88 3.29
C PHE A 414 5.14 0.60 3.68
N TYR A 415 5.95 0.93 4.70
CA TYR A 415 6.06 2.30 5.21
C TYR A 415 6.96 3.21 4.38
N LYS A 416 7.65 2.66 3.37
CA LYS A 416 8.33 3.44 2.33
C LYS A 416 7.31 3.99 1.33
N ASP A 417 6.30 3.19 0.99
CA ASP A 417 5.33 3.52 -0.05
C ASP A 417 4.11 4.28 0.48
N TYR A 418 3.69 3.99 1.73
CA TYR A 418 2.43 4.47 2.26
C TYR A 418 2.52 5.10 3.66
N ASP A 419 1.70 6.14 3.86
CA ASP A 419 1.54 6.80 5.14
C ASP A 419 0.65 6.02 6.11
N VAL A 420 1.06 5.97 7.39
CA VAL A 420 0.25 5.36 8.46
C VAL A 420 -0.88 6.29 8.89
N ALA A 421 -0.55 7.56 9.11
CA ALA A 421 -1.51 8.62 9.34
C ALA A 421 -1.27 9.75 8.33
N PRO A 422 -2.32 10.53 8.00
CA PRO A 422 -2.21 11.57 6.99
C PRO A 422 -1.10 12.57 7.32
N ASN A 423 -0.33 12.93 6.30
CA ASN A 423 0.54 14.11 6.36
C ASN A 423 -0.31 15.37 6.59
N LEU A 424 0.15 16.25 7.48
CA LEU A 424 -0.64 17.39 7.98
C LEU A 424 -0.26 18.74 7.36
N TYR A 425 0.64 18.78 6.37
CA TYR A 425 1.12 20.03 5.76
C TYR A 425 0.06 20.89 5.05
N ASN A 426 -1.12 20.33 4.73
CA ASN A 426 -2.25 21.01 4.09
C ASN A 426 -3.51 21.10 4.97
N THR A 427 -3.36 20.93 6.29
CA THR A 427 -4.51 20.86 7.20
C THR A 427 -5.39 22.11 7.12
N GLY A 428 -4.79 23.30 7.00
CA GLY A 428 -5.50 24.59 6.94
C GLY A 428 -6.24 24.86 5.64
N ASN A 429 -5.99 24.12 4.55
CA ASN A 429 -6.83 24.14 3.35
C ASN A 429 -7.96 23.10 3.48
N LYS A 430 -7.62 21.89 3.94
CA LYS A 430 -8.52 20.72 3.98
C LYS A 430 -9.68 20.85 4.97
N ILE A 431 -9.40 21.29 6.20
CA ILE A 431 -10.36 21.23 7.30
C ILE A 431 -11.19 22.51 7.33
N ARG A 432 -12.53 22.36 7.39
CA ARG A 432 -13.48 23.49 7.34
C ARG A 432 -13.28 24.52 8.45
N SER A 433 -12.93 24.09 9.66
CA SER A 433 -12.84 24.98 10.81
C SER A 433 -11.74 24.58 11.80
N ALA A 434 -11.13 25.59 12.43
CA ALA A 434 -10.23 25.40 13.56
C ALA A 434 -10.94 24.71 14.74
N LYS A 435 -12.24 24.99 14.89
CA LYS A 435 -13.13 24.36 15.86
C LYS A 435 -13.13 22.84 15.73
N TRP A 436 -13.23 22.32 14.50
CA TRP A 436 -13.17 20.88 14.25
C TRP A 436 -11.83 20.27 14.72
N VAL A 437 -10.71 20.90 14.34
CA VAL A 437 -9.36 20.42 14.72
C VAL A 437 -9.20 20.36 16.23
N TYR A 438 -9.64 21.41 16.94
CA TYR A 438 -9.55 21.50 18.39
C TYR A 438 -10.31 20.35 19.08
N HIS A 439 -11.57 20.11 18.69
CA HIS A 439 -12.36 19.03 19.29
C HIS A 439 -11.82 17.65 18.91
N TRP A 440 -11.35 17.49 17.68
CA TRP A 440 -10.78 16.24 17.19
C TRP A 440 -9.54 15.83 18.00
N ILE A 441 -8.57 16.72 18.18
CA ILE A 441 -7.34 16.38 18.92
C ILE A 441 -7.56 16.24 20.43
N LYS A 442 -8.65 16.83 20.97
CA LYS A 442 -9.05 16.71 22.37
C LYS A 442 -9.71 15.36 22.66
N ASN A 443 -10.64 14.93 21.82
CA ASN A 443 -11.38 13.68 21.99
C ASN A 443 -11.75 13.06 20.62
N PRO A 444 -10.81 12.36 19.95
CA PRO A 444 -11.08 11.77 18.64
C PRO A 444 -12.26 10.78 18.65
N SER A 445 -12.44 10.04 19.75
CA SER A 445 -13.49 9.03 19.90
C SER A 445 -14.91 9.59 19.96
N SER A 446 -15.12 10.88 20.27
CA SER A 446 -16.46 11.48 20.17
C SER A 446 -16.88 11.70 18.72
N TYR A 447 -15.94 11.98 17.82
CA TYR A 447 -16.18 12.08 16.38
C TYR A 447 -16.31 10.70 15.72
N ASP A 448 -15.43 9.75 16.08
CA ASP A 448 -15.50 8.36 15.59
C ASP A 448 -15.01 7.39 16.68
N PRO A 449 -15.91 6.60 17.30
CA PRO A 449 -15.54 5.64 18.35
C PRO A 449 -14.52 4.59 17.91
N ASN A 450 -14.43 4.33 16.61
CA ASN A 450 -13.52 3.35 16.01
C ASN A 450 -12.26 3.99 15.42
N THR A 451 -11.98 5.25 15.71
CA THR A 451 -10.79 5.91 15.18
C THR A 451 -9.49 5.29 15.72
N SER A 452 -8.49 5.20 14.84
CA SER A 452 -7.12 4.87 15.23
C SER A 452 -6.40 6.02 15.94
N MET A 453 -6.91 7.27 15.87
CA MET A 453 -6.24 8.40 16.51
C MET A 453 -6.48 8.38 18.02
N PRO A 454 -5.44 8.20 18.85
CA PRO A 454 -5.60 8.14 20.29
C PRO A 454 -5.73 9.52 20.92
N SER A 455 -6.16 9.56 22.19
CA SER A 455 -6.09 10.78 22.98
C SER A 455 -4.67 11.00 23.52
N LEU A 456 -4.09 12.16 23.22
CA LEU A 456 -2.81 12.62 23.79
C LEU A 456 -2.99 13.39 25.11
N ARG A 457 -4.22 13.41 25.65
CA ARG A 457 -4.60 14.07 26.92
C ARG A 457 -4.16 15.54 26.94
N LEU A 458 -4.41 16.26 25.84
CA LEU A 458 -4.06 17.66 25.70
C LEU A 458 -4.90 18.55 26.63
N THR A 459 -4.27 19.52 27.26
CA THR A 459 -4.99 20.62 27.93
C THR A 459 -5.66 21.52 26.89
N ASP A 460 -6.58 22.39 27.32
CA ASP A 460 -7.26 23.30 26.38
C ASP A 460 -6.29 24.30 25.75
N ALA A 461 -5.30 24.79 26.50
CA ALA A 461 -4.27 25.67 25.98
C ALA A 461 -3.37 24.96 24.95
N GLU A 462 -2.96 23.73 25.23
CA GLU A 462 -2.15 22.93 24.29
C GLU A 462 -2.94 22.64 23.00
N ALA A 463 -4.22 22.29 23.13
CA ALA A 463 -5.07 22.04 21.97
C ALA A 463 -5.26 23.33 21.14
N LEU A 464 -5.46 24.49 21.77
CA LEU A 464 -5.52 25.76 21.06
C LEU A 464 -4.21 26.10 20.35
N ASP A 465 -3.07 25.93 21.01
CA ASP A 465 -1.74 26.19 20.42
C ASP A 465 -1.51 25.29 19.18
N ILE A 466 -1.76 23.98 19.29
CA ILE A 466 -1.63 23.02 18.19
C ILE A 466 -2.63 23.32 17.08
N THR A 467 -3.89 23.61 17.40
CA THR A 467 -4.91 23.97 16.39
C THR A 467 -4.48 25.23 15.63
N THR A 468 -4.04 26.29 16.32
CA THR A 468 -3.55 27.49 15.63
C THR A 468 -2.40 27.17 14.68
N TYR A 469 -1.44 26.34 15.12
CA TYR A 469 -0.31 25.92 14.29
C TYR A 469 -0.76 25.11 13.06
N LEU A 470 -1.64 24.13 13.24
CA LEU A 470 -2.13 23.26 12.15
C LEU A 470 -2.96 24.03 11.13
N MET A 471 -3.77 25.00 11.56
CA MET A 471 -4.56 25.83 10.65
C MET A 471 -3.71 26.81 9.83
N GLN A 472 -2.46 27.04 10.22
CA GLN A 472 -1.48 27.77 9.42
C GLN A 472 -0.75 26.90 8.39
N GLN A 473 -0.87 25.56 8.48
CA GLN A 473 -0.30 24.65 7.49
C GLN A 473 -1.16 24.67 6.23
N LYS A 474 -0.78 25.53 5.29
CA LYS A 474 -1.47 25.73 4.02
C LYS A 474 -0.53 25.48 2.85
N GLY A 475 -1.03 24.76 1.86
CA GLY A 475 -0.39 24.58 0.57
C GLY A 475 -1.27 25.12 -0.55
N LYS A 476 -1.57 24.29 -1.54
CA LYS A 476 -2.41 24.69 -2.68
C LYS A 476 -3.87 24.82 -2.26
N ASP A 477 -4.52 25.90 -2.69
CA ASP A 477 -5.95 26.08 -2.47
C ASP A 477 -6.78 25.00 -3.15
N ILE A 478 -7.91 24.67 -2.51
CA ILE A 478 -8.87 23.69 -3.02
C ILE A 478 -9.62 24.35 -4.17
N PRO A 479 -9.61 23.75 -5.38
CA PRO A 479 -10.42 24.23 -6.49
C PRO A 479 -11.89 24.35 -6.06
N GLN A 480 -12.48 25.52 -6.25
CA GLN A 480 -13.90 25.73 -5.98
C GLN A 480 -14.70 25.29 -7.19
N VAL A 481 -15.76 24.52 -6.97
CA VAL A 481 -16.66 24.05 -8.02
C VAL A 481 -17.87 24.98 -8.06
N GLU A 482 -17.99 25.76 -9.12
CA GLU A 482 -19.07 26.73 -9.29
C GLU A 482 -20.44 26.03 -9.28
N GLY A 483 -21.35 26.49 -8.41
CA GLY A 483 -22.72 25.98 -8.30
C GLY A 483 -22.89 24.64 -7.56
N LEU A 484 -21.81 23.97 -7.12
CA LEU A 484 -21.91 22.66 -6.45
C LEU A 484 -22.75 22.71 -5.17
N ALA A 485 -22.60 23.78 -4.37
CA ALA A 485 -23.34 23.95 -3.12
C ALA A 485 -24.87 23.93 -3.33
N ASP A 486 -25.34 24.49 -4.44
CA ASP A 486 -26.77 24.56 -4.78
C ASP A 486 -27.31 23.21 -5.30
N GLN A 487 -26.42 22.27 -5.65
CA GLN A 487 -26.75 20.98 -6.24
C GLN A 487 -26.66 19.80 -5.24
N LEU A 488 -26.16 20.03 -4.01
CA LEU A 488 -25.92 18.93 -3.05
C LEU A 488 -27.20 18.18 -2.61
N ASP A 489 -28.35 18.83 -2.75
CA ASP A 489 -29.67 18.24 -2.43
C ASP A 489 -30.41 17.74 -3.69
N ASP A 490 -29.77 17.74 -4.86
CA ASP A 490 -30.35 17.20 -6.09
C ASP A 490 -30.50 15.68 -5.98
N GLU A 491 -31.75 15.20 -6.04
CA GLU A 491 -32.09 13.77 -5.91
C GLU A 491 -31.37 12.89 -6.95
N LYS A 492 -31.17 13.37 -8.18
CA LYS A 492 -30.49 12.58 -9.23
C LYS A 492 -29.01 12.42 -8.94
N LEU A 493 -28.36 13.47 -8.44
CA LEU A 493 -26.95 13.41 -8.03
C LEU A 493 -26.79 12.47 -6.82
N ILE A 494 -27.71 12.52 -5.85
CA ILE A 494 -27.70 11.63 -4.69
C ILE A 494 -27.88 10.17 -5.14
N GLU A 495 -28.86 9.86 -6.00
CA GLU A 495 -29.08 8.51 -6.55
C GLU A 495 -27.86 8.01 -7.33
N ARG A 496 -27.25 8.87 -8.15
CA ARG A 496 -26.04 8.54 -8.91
C ARG A 496 -24.86 8.27 -7.97
N GLY A 497 -24.66 9.09 -6.94
CA GLY A 497 -23.60 8.92 -5.96
C GLY A 497 -23.77 7.63 -5.15
N GLU A 498 -25.00 7.29 -4.77
CA GLU A 498 -25.32 6.02 -4.12
C GLU A 498 -24.95 4.82 -5.02
N TRP A 499 -25.29 4.90 -6.32
CA TRP A 499 -24.89 3.89 -7.30
C TRP A 499 -23.37 3.75 -7.39
N ILE A 500 -22.62 4.86 -7.43
CA ILE A 500 -21.16 4.81 -7.50
C ILE A 500 -20.58 4.13 -6.25
N VAL A 501 -21.01 4.56 -5.06
CA VAL A 501 -20.58 3.98 -3.78
C VAL A 501 -20.86 2.48 -3.73
N SER A 502 -22.04 2.06 -4.20
CA SER A 502 -22.42 0.65 -4.26
C SER A 502 -21.60 -0.13 -5.31
N ASN A 503 -21.40 0.43 -6.50
CA ASN A 503 -20.83 -0.30 -7.63
C ASN A 503 -19.30 -0.43 -7.55
N TYR A 504 -18.63 0.56 -6.94
CA TYR A 504 -17.18 0.61 -6.73
C TYR A 504 -16.75 0.21 -5.32
N GLY A 505 -17.71 -0.09 -4.44
CA GLY A 505 -17.43 -0.75 -3.16
C GLY A 505 -16.72 0.14 -2.15
N CYS A 506 -16.97 1.46 -2.16
CA CYS A 506 -16.33 2.41 -1.25
C CYS A 506 -16.55 2.02 0.23
N PHE A 507 -17.68 1.38 0.52
CA PHE A 507 -18.02 0.85 1.84
C PHE A 507 -17.15 -0.35 2.27
N GLY A 508 -16.38 -0.98 1.39
CA GLY A 508 -15.41 -2.01 1.77
C GLY A 508 -14.29 -1.44 2.65
N CYS A 509 -13.91 -0.19 2.38
CA CYS A 509 -12.88 0.53 3.14
C CYS A 509 -13.46 1.58 4.09
N HIS A 510 -14.61 2.19 3.78
CA HIS A 510 -15.19 3.28 4.58
C HIS A 510 -16.44 2.88 5.35
N ASN A 511 -16.63 3.47 6.53
CA ASN A 511 -17.92 3.46 7.21
C ASN A 511 -18.82 4.53 6.58
N ILE A 512 -19.89 4.10 5.92
CA ILE A 512 -20.83 4.95 5.18
C ILE A 512 -22.24 4.62 5.67
N THR A 513 -23.00 5.64 6.08
CA THR A 513 -24.37 5.48 6.58
C THR A 513 -25.24 4.79 5.52
N GLY A 514 -25.86 3.65 5.86
CA GLY A 514 -26.72 2.87 4.97
C GLY A 514 -26.03 1.70 4.25
N PHE A 515 -24.70 1.58 4.38
CA PHE A 515 -23.90 0.52 3.75
C PHE A 515 -23.22 -0.41 4.76
N GLU A 516 -23.61 -0.35 6.04
CA GLU A 516 -22.94 -1.08 7.13
C GLU A 516 -23.05 -2.61 6.98
N LYS A 517 -24.06 -3.10 6.26
CA LYS A 517 -24.33 -4.52 6.07
C LYS A 517 -24.11 -5.00 4.63
N THR A 518 -23.57 -4.15 3.76
CA THR A 518 -23.40 -4.48 2.35
C THR A 518 -22.24 -5.45 2.16
N GLY A 519 -22.48 -6.51 1.38
CA GLY A 519 -21.48 -7.53 1.07
C GLY A 519 -20.41 -7.04 0.09
N LYS A 520 -19.31 -7.78 0.01
CA LYS A 520 -18.18 -7.46 -0.87
C LYS A 520 -18.56 -7.52 -2.35
N ILE A 521 -17.89 -6.69 -3.17
CA ILE A 521 -18.24 -6.50 -4.58
C ILE A 521 -17.33 -7.23 -5.58
N SER A 522 -16.19 -7.78 -5.13
CA SER A 522 -15.14 -8.30 -6.01
C SER A 522 -15.03 -9.82 -5.94
N VAL A 523 -14.15 -10.36 -6.79
CA VAL A 523 -13.90 -11.79 -6.94
C VAL A 523 -13.21 -12.39 -5.71
N GLU A 524 -13.38 -13.70 -5.53
CA GLU A 524 -12.65 -14.49 -4.55
C GLU A 524 -11.20 -14.70 -4.97
N LEU A 525 -10.25 -14.37 -4.08
CA LEU A 525 -8.82 -14.52 -4.28
C LEU A 525 -8.19 -15.70 -3.53
N SER A 526 -8.90 -16.37 -2.61
CA SER A 526 -8.30 -17.45 -1.79
C SER A 526 -7.77 -18.66 -2.56
N GLU A 527 -8.15 -18.81 -3.82
CA GLU A 527 -7.71 -19.89 -4.72
C GLU A 527 -7.13 -19.34 -6.04
N PHE A 528 -6.82 -18.04 -6.06
CA PHE A 528 -6.44 -17.32 -7.29
C PHE A 528 -5.12 -17.80 -7.90
N ALA A 529 -4.21 -18.37 -7.10
CA ALA A 529 -2.95 -18.92 -7.59
C ALA A 529 -3.13 -20.10 -8.56
N ASN A 530 -4.27 -20.81 -8.48
CA ASN A 530 -4.55 -21.96 -9.34
C ASN A 530 -5.14 -21.57 -10.69
N LYS A 531 -5.49 -20.30 -10.88
CA LYS A 531 -5.99 -19.84 -12.18
C LYS A 531 -4.90 -20.01 -13.22
N THR A 532 -5.26 -20.67 -14.30
CA THR A 532 -4.44 -20.78 -15.49
C THR A 532 -4.60 -19.53 -16.36
N ALA A 533 -3.65 -19.30 -17.27
CA ALA A 533 -3.72 -18.16 -18.20
C ALA A 533 -5.03 -18.13 -19.02
N HIS A 534 -5.60 -19.28 -19.36
CA HIS A 534 -6.85 -19.34 -20.15
C HIS A 534 -8.11 -18.98 -19.33
N GLU A 535 -8.04 -19.03 -18.00
CA GLU A 535 -9.11 -18.60 -17.11
C GLU A 535 -9.04 -17.10 -16.76
N LEU A 536 -7.98 -16.42 -17.20
CA LEU A 536 -7.76 -14.99 -16.96
C LEU A 536 -8.31 -14.17 -18.13
N ALA A 537 -9.09 -13.14 -17.81
CA ALA A 537 -9.56 -12.17 -18.80
C ALA A 537 -8.47 -11.13 -19.04
N PHE A 538 -7.89 -11.12 -20.24
CA PHE A 538 -6.88 -10.13 -20.66
C PHE A 538 -7.49 -8.84 -21.23
N GLY A 539 -8.81 -8.73 -21.32
CA GLY A 539 -9.46 -7.51 -21.81
C GLY A 539 -8.96 -7.09 -23.19
N ILE A 540 -8.59 -5.81 -23.33
CA ILE A 540 -8.07 -5.22 -24.57
C ILE A 540 -6.53 -5.25 -24.67
N THR A 541 -5.81 -5.81 -23.69
CA THR A 541 -4.34 -5.80 -23.70
C THR A 541 -3.80 -6.66 -24.84
N SER A 542 -2.79 -6.18 -25.56
CA SER A 542 -2.11 -7.00 -26.57
C SER A 542 -1.19 -8.03 -25.91
N GLU A 543 -0.83 -9.10 -26.63
CA GLU A 543 0.15 -10.09 -26.13
C GLU A 543 1.59 -9.53 -26.14
N GLU A 544 1.87 -8.52 -26.96
CA GLU A 544 3.14 -7.80 -26.95
C GLU A 544 3.32 -6.97 -25.67
N ASP A 545 2.23 -6.34 -25.20
CA ASP A 545 2.23 -5.53 -23.97
C ASP A 545 2.15 -6.39 -22.71
N VAL A 546 1.33 -7.44 -22.75
CA VAL A 546 1.08 -8.33 -21.62
C VAL A 546 1.15 -9.79 -22.09
N PRO A 547 2.27 -10.48 -21.85
CA PRO A 547 2.38 -11.90 -22.12
C PRO A 547 1.21 -12.68 -21.52
N ARG A 548 0.73 -13.71 -22.22
CA ARG A 548 -0.44 -14.51 -21.79
C ARG A 548 -0.08 -15.52 -20.70
N THR A 549 0.44 -15.01 -19.59
CA THR A 549 0.87 -15.77 -18.40
C THR A 549 0.20 -15.22 -17.14
N TRP A 550 0.18 -16.02 -16.07
CA TRP A 550 -0.39 -15.58 -14.79
C TRP A 550 0.46 -14.47 -14.15
N GLU A 551 1.79 -14.58 -14.27
CA GLU A 551 2.76 -13.65 -13.71
C GLU A 551 2.67 -12.26 -14.34
N ALA A 552 2.54 -12.20 -15.68
CA ALA A 552 2.36 -10.94 -16.40
C ALA A 552 0.98 -10.34 -16.13
N TRP A 553 -0.06 -11.17 -16.12
CA TRP A 553 -1.42 -10.70 -15.83
C TRP A 553 -1.51 -10.07 -14.45
N THR A 554 -0.93 -10.70 -13.43
CA THR A 554 -1.05 -10.22 -12.04
C THR A 554 -0.33 -8.91 -11.79
N ILE A 555 0.93 -8.78 -12.23
CA ILE A 555 1.66 -7.51 -12.11
C ILE A 555 0.95 -6.41 -12.90
N ASN A 556 0.61 -6.66 -14.16
CA ASN A 556 -0.03 -5.63 -14.98
C ASN A 556 -1.42 -5.26 -14.43
N LYS A 557 -2.18 -6.21 -13.87
CA LYS A 557 -3.46 -5.90 -13.22
C LYS A 557 -3.30 -5.04 -11.96
N LEU A 558 -2.24 -5.26 -11.18
CA LEU A 558 -1.94 -4.44 -10.00
C LEU A 558 -1.52 -3.02 -10.41
N GLN A 559 -0.67 -2.88 -11.43
CA GLN A 559 -0.10 -1.59 -11.85
C GLN A 559 -0.98 -0.78 -12.79
N ASN A 560 -1.71 -1.46 -13.69
CA ASN A 560 -2.61 -0.86 -14.67
C ASN A 560 -3.93 -1.64 -14.75
N PRO A 561 -4.73 -1.62 -13.66
CA PRO A 561 -5.96 -2.40 -13.62
C PRO A 561 -6.89 -2.09 -14.80
N ARG A 562 -6.98 -0.81 -15.20
CA ARG A 562 -7.87 -0.30 -16.26
C ARG A 562 -7.56 -0.82 -17.66
N GLY A 563 -6.34 -1.25 -17.94
CA GLY A 563 -5.98 -1.87 -19.23
C GLY A 563 -6.82 -3.09 -19.59
N TYR A 564 -7.48 -3.70 -18.61
CA TYR A 564 -8.32 -4.90 -18.77
C TYR A 564 -9.80 -4.60 -19.02
N GLU A 565 -10.20 -3.34 -19.07
CA GLU A 565 -11.59 -2.95 -19.30
C GLU A 565 -12.04 -3.26 -20.75
N THR A 566 -13.27 -3.74 -20.89
CA THR A 566 -13.92 -3.93 -22.20
C THR A 566 -15.30 -3.29 -22.20
N GLU A 567 -15.91 -3.11 -23.38
CA GLU A 567 -17.29 -2.59 -23.51
C GLU A 567 -18.32 -3.36 -22.68
N ARG A 568 -18.06 -4.65 -22.39
CA ARG A 568 -18.97 -5.53 -21.64
C ARG A 568 -18.54 -5.78 -20.20
N GLN A 569 -17.28 -5.49 -19.87
CA GLN A 569 -16.71 -5.74 -18.56
C GLN A 569 -16.01 -4.46 -18.10
N LEU A 570 -16.75 -3.67 -17.33
CA LEU A 570 -16.23 -2.50 -16.64
C LEU A 570 -15.26 -2.96 -15.55
N ASN A 571 -14.08 -2.35 -15.50
CA ASN A 571 -13.16 -2.66 -14.43
C ASN A 571 -13.42 -1.76 -13.21
N LYS A 572 -13.64 -2.40 -12.06
CA LYS A 572 -13.96 -1.75 -10.78
C LYS A 572 -12.75 -1.58 -9.87
N MET A 573 -11.66 -2.31 -10.15
CA MET A 573 -10.45 -2.24 -9.34
C MET A 573 -9.77 -0.87 -9.56
N PRO A 574 -9.63 -0.06 -8.50
CA PRO A 574 -8.99 1.24 -8.60
C PRO A 574 -7.46 1.09 -8.65
N ASP A 575 -6.78 2.19 -8.96
CA ASP A 575 -5.32 2.22 -9.08
C ASP A 575 -4.69 2.66 -7.76
N PHE A 576 -3.96 1.75 -7.10
CA PHE A 576 -3.26 2.01 -5.84
C PHE A 576 -1.85 2.59 -6.03
N LYS A 577 -1.40 2.78 -7.28
CA LYS A 577 -0.07 3.27 -7.63
C LYS A 577 1.06 2.45 -7.00
N PHE A 578 0.94 1.12 -7.07
CA PHE A 578 1.95 0.22 -6.53
C PHE A 578 3.33 0.44 -7.16
N SER A 579 4.37 0.48 -6.31
CA SER A 579 5.75 0.31 -6.74
C SER A 579 5.96 -1.10 -7.31
N ASP A 580 7.06 -1.31 -8.04
CA ASP A 580 7.42 -2.63 -8.55
C ASP A 580 7.62 -3.62 -7.40
N GLU A 581 8.24 -3.18 -6.30
CA GLU A 581 8.46 -3.98 -5.10
C GLU A 581 7.13 -4.35 -4.42
N ALA A 582 6.20 -3.40 -4.27
CA ALA A 582 4.89 -3.68 -3.69
C ALA A 582 4.07 -4.64 -4.56
N ALA A 583 4.03 -4.40 -5.88
CA ALA A 583 3.34 -5.28 -6.82
C ALA A 583 3.93 -6.70 -6.81
N HIS A 584 5.26 -6.83 -6.75
CA HIS A 584 5.95 -8.10 -6.61
C HIS A 584 5.56 -8.82 -5.31
N ALA A 585 5.64 -8.14 -4.16
CA ALA A 585 5.31 -8.73 -2.86
C ALA A 585 3.85 -9.19 -2.79
N ILE A 586 2.90 -8.36 -3.25
CA ILE A 586 1.48 -8.72 -3.33
C ILE A 586 1.29 -9.94 -4.22
N ARG A 587 1.98 -10.02 -5.36
CA ARG A 587 1.88 -11.18 -6.25
C ARG A 587 2.44 -12.45 -5.62
N VAL A 588 3.55 -12.39 -4.88
CA VAL A 588 4.07 -13.54 -4.11
C VAL A 588 3.02 -14.01 -3.09
N PHE A 589 2.37 -13.06 -2.38
CA PHE A 589 1.25 -13.39 -1.51
C PHE A 589 0.07 -14.00 -2.30
N LEU A 590 -0.32 -13.46 -3.45
CA LEU A 590 -1.38 -14.04 -4.28
C LEU A 590 -1.04 -15.45 -4.77
N LYS A 591 0.24 -15.73 -5.05
CA LYS A 591 0.70 -17.09 -5.42
C LYS A 591 0.58 -18.08 -4.27
N SER A 592 0.51 -17.61 -3.02
CA SER A 592 0.25 -18.46 -1.85
C SER A 592 -1.21 -18.90 -1.75
N GLN A 593 -2.13 -18.17 -2.38
CA GLN A 593 -3.57 -18.40 -2.36
C GLN A 593 -3.98 -19.51 -3.33
N THR A 594 -3.52 -20.73 -3.04
CA THR A 594 -3.75 -21.94 -3.86
C THR A 594 -5.04 -22.67 -3.52
N GLY A 595 -5.75 -22.30 -2.44
CA GLY A 595 -6.88 -23.10 -1.93
C GLY A 595 -6.53 -24.54 -1.51
N GLN A 596 -5.25 -24.95 -1.61
CA GLN A 596 -4.83 -26.31 -1.34
C GLN A 596 -5.10 -26.62 0.13
N LYS A 597 -5.98 -27.59 0.38
CA LYS A 597 -6.20 -28.08 1.74
C LYS A 597 -5.04 -28.97 2.14
N VAL A 598 -4.38 -28.57 3.22
CA VAL A 598 -3.33 -29.35 3.87
C VAL A 598 -3.93 -30.14 5.03
N GLY A 599 -3.51 -31.38 5.25
CA GLY A 599 -3.96 -32.16 6.41
C GLY A 599 -3.53 -31.51 7.73
N ALA A 600 -4.34 -31.70 8.78
CA ALA A 600 -4.15 -31.05 10.08
C ALA A 600 -2.75 -31.23 10.66
N ASP A 601 -2.16 -32.43 10.50
CA ASP A 601 -0.85 -32.80 11.04
C ASP A 601 0.35 -32.08 10.38
N TRP A 602 0.10 -31.32 9.31
CA TRP A 602 1.13 -30.60 8.55
C TRP A 602 1.14 -29.10 8.80
N PHE A 603 0.13 -28.57 9.49
CA PHE A 603 0.18 -27.18 9.94
C PHE A 603 1.22 -27.02 11.04
N TYR A 604 1.82 -25.84 11.09
CA TYR A 604 2.59 -25.44 12.25
C TYR A 604 1.64 -25.33 13.45
N ASP A 605 1.86 -26.17 14.45
CA ASP A 605 1.05 -26.18 15.68
C ASP A 605 1.61 -25.13 16.63
N LEU A 606 0.92 -24.00 16.69
CA LEU A 606 1.28 -22.92 17.59
C LEU A 606 1.05 -23.38 19.02
N SER A 607 2.07 -23.28 19.85
CA SER A 607 1.93 -23.38 21.30
C SER A 607 0.95 -22.32 21.83
N PRO A 608 0.42 -22.46 23.05
CA PRO A 608 -0.42 -21.42 23.65
C PRO A 608 0.25 -20.04 23.67
N ALA A 609 1.56 -19.98 23.95
CA ALA A 609 2.34 -18.75 23.94
C ALA A 609 2.46 -18.13 22.54
N GLU A 610 2.72 -18.93 21.51
CA GLU A 610 2.78 -18.43 20.13
C GLU A 610 1.40 -17.99 19.62
N ASN A 611 0.31 -18.69 19.97
CA ASN A 611 -1.04 -18.23 19.63
C ASN A 611 -1.34 -16.85 20.25
N ALA A 612 -1.00 -16.67 21.53
CA ALA A 612 -1.12 -15.39 22.20
C ALA A 612 -0.27 -14.29 21.53
N GLU A 613 0.93 -14.63 21.07
CA GLU A 613 1.75 -13.72 20.27
C GLU A 613 1.04 -13.34 18.97
N GLU A 614 0.54 -14.30 18.19
CA GLU A 614 -0.09 -13.99 16.90
C GLU A 614 -1.39 -13.18 17.05
N GLU A 615 -2.22 -13.49 18.06
CA GLU A 615 -3.45 -12.74 18.33
C GLU A 615 -3.18 -11.30 18.77
N GLY A 616 -2.25 -11.08 19.71
CA GLY A 616 -1.94 -9.74 20.16
C GLY A 616 -1.06 -8.95 19.18
N ARG A 617 -0.32 -9.60 18.28
CA ARG A 617 0.45 -8.93 17.21
C ARG A 617 -0.47 -8.10 16.31
N VAL A 618 -1.65 -8.62 15.96
CA VAL A 618 -2.66 -7.90 15.17
C VAL A 618 -3.01 -6.56 15.84
N LEU A 619 -3.23 -6.58 17.16
CA LEU A 619 -3.56 -5.38 17.93
C LEU A 619 -2.39 -4.41 18.03
N VAL A 620 -1.17 -4.92 18.24
CA VAL A 620 0.07 -4.13 18.26
C VAL A 620 0.30 -3.37 16.95
N GLU A 621 0.01 -4.01 15.81
CA GLU A 621 0.02 -3.37 14.49
C GLU A 621 -1.09 -2.33 14.35
N GLN A 622 -2.30 -2.70 14.74
CA GLN A 622 -3.49 -1.86 14.57
C GLN A 622 -3.46 -0.58 15.40
N PHE A 623 -3.01 -0.66 16.65
CA PHE A 623 -2.77 0.51 17.51
C PHE A 623 -1.42 1.17 17.20
N ASN A 624 -0.70 0.66 16.20
CA ASN A 624 0.53 1.25 15.69
C ASN A 624 1.61 1.41 16.79
N CYS A 625 1.68 0.47 17.74
CA CYS A 625 2.58 0.58 18.88
C CYS A 625 4.06 0.65 18.43
N LYS A 626 4.39 -0.06 17.34
CA LYS A 626 5.72 -0.06 16.71
C LYS A 626 6.13 1.26 16.07
N ALA A 627 5.22 2.22 15.92
CA ALA A 627 5.61 3.57 15.53
C ALA A 627 6.45 4.24 16.61
N CYS A 628 6.09 4.05 17.88
CA CYS A 628 6.80 4.67 18.99
C CYS A 628 7.81 3.72 19.64
N HIS A 629 7.42 2.47 19.83
CA HIS A 629 8.21 1.48 20.56
C HIS A 629 8.95 0.55 19.61
N GLY A 630 10.25 0.34 19.83
CA GLY A 630 10.89 -0.85 19.29
C GLY A 630 10.55 -2.05 20.15
N ILE A 631 10.17 -3.15 19.49
CA ILE A 631 9.79 -4.42 20.10
C ILE A 631 10.65 -5.49 19.45
N ASP A 632 11.59 -6.01 20.24
CA ASP A 632 12.54 -7.07 19.89
C ASP A 632 13.25 -6.83 18.54
N GLY A 633 13.72 -5.59 18.35
CA GLY A 633 14.48 -5.18 17.16
C GLY A 633 13.64 -4.69 15.98
N LYS A 634 12.31 -4.71 16.08
CA LYS A 634 11.40 -4.18 15.04
C LYS A 634 10.67 -2.92 15.51
N GLY A 635 10.40 -1.99 14.59
CA GLY A 635 9.67 -0.76 14.87
C GLY A 635 10.54 0.35 15.48
N GLY A 636 9.98 1.12 16.41
CA GLY A 636 10.65 2.30 16.98
C GLY A 636 10.83 3.44 15.98
N ARG A 637 9.94 3.59 15.01
CA ARG A 637 10.12 4.52 13.87
C ARG A 637 10.28 5.98 14.27
N ILE A 638 9.59 6.41 15.34
CA ILE A 638 9.71 7.77 15.87
C ILE A 638 11.14 8.08 16.36
N MET A 639 11.96 7.07 16.65
CA MET A 639 13.35 7.26 17.08
C MET A 639 14.19 8.02 16.04
N ALA A 640 13.80 7.96 14.76
CA ALA A 640 14.39 8.78 13.70
C ALA A 640 14.36 10.29 13.99
N TYR A 641 13.38 10.75 14.79
CA TYR A 641 13.27 12.16 15.22
C TYR A 641 14.05 12.49 16.49
N PHE A 642 14.62 11.49 17.17
CA PHE A 642 15.41 11.63 18.41
C PHE A 642 16.91 11.34 18.18
N GLU A 643 17.34 11.20 16.93
CA GLU A 643 18.76 10.94 16.64
C GLU A 643 19.65 12.07 17.15
N GLY A 644 20.68 11.70 17.92
CA GLY A 644 21.59 12.65 18.56
C GLY A 644 21.04 13.32 19.82
N GLU A 645 19.81 13.00 20.24
CA GLU A 645 19.28 13.40 21.55
C GLU A 645 19.64 12.39 22.66
N ASP A 646 19.37 12.77 23.92
CA ASP A 646 19.46 11.85 25.06
C ASP A 646 18.44 10.72 24.90
N PRO A 647 18.84 9.43 24.87
CA PRO A 647 17.90 8.32 24.76
C PRO A 647 16.78 8.30 25.80
N ASN A 648 16.96 9.00 26.94
CA ASN A 648 15.94 9.12 27.99
C ASN A 648 14.80 10.10 27.64
N THR A 649 14.93 10.91 26.58
CA THR A 649 13.88 11.81 26.07
C THR A 649 12.99 11.15 25.02
N ALA A 650 13.36 9.96 24.55
CA ALA A 650 12.62 9.20 23.55
C ALA A 650 11.64 8.18 24.19
N PRO A 651 10.65 7.66 23.43
CA PRO A 651 9.79 6.59 23.90
C PRO A 651 10.59 5.34 24.33
N PRO A 652 10.15 4.64 25.39
CA PRO A 652 10.88 3.48 25.88
C PRO A 652 10.84 2.33 24.87
N GLN A 653 11.97 1.63 24.74
CA GLN A 653 12.03 0.36 24.02
C GLN A 653 11.37 -0.73 24.86
N LEU A 654 10.48 -1.51 24.22
CA LEU A 654 9.68 -2.57 24.84
C LEU A 654 10.24 -3.97 24.55
N ASN A 655 11.55 -4.06 24.30
CA ASN A 655 12.23 -5.34 24.15
C ASN A 655 12.07 -6.16 25.43
N ARG A 656 11.71 -7.44 25.26
CA ARG A 656 11.48 -8.38 26.37
C ARG A 656 10.53 -7.82 27.44
N GLN A 657 9.54 -7.01 27.04
CA GLN A 657 8.67 -6.32 27.98
C GLN A 657 7.88 -7.29 28.87
N GLY A 658 7.50 -8.46 28.35
CA GLY A 658 6.85 -9.51 29.14
C GLY A 658 7.67 -9.95 30.35
N GLU A 659 9.00 -9.86 30.29
CA GLU A 659 9.89 -10.23 31.40
C GLU A 659 10.04 -9.14 32.47
N ARG A 660 9.58 -7.92 32.16
CA ARG A 660 9.94 -6.71 32.91
C ARG A 660 8.78 -6.15 33.72
N VAL A 661 7.54 -6.48 33.38
CA VAL A 661 6.34 -5.90 34.01
C VAL A 661 5.35 -6.97 34.43
N GLN A 662 4.61 -6.68 35.50
CA GLN A 662 3.53 -7.54 35.97
C GLN A 662 2.32 -7.44 35.03
N PRO A 663 1.71 -8.56 34.61
CA PRO A 663 0.55 -8.57 33.70
C PRO A 663 -0.62 -7.70 34.18
N ASP A 664 -0.97 -7.80 35.47
CA ASP A 664 -2.06 -7.06 36.12
C ASP A 664 -1.82 -5.54 36.04
N TRP A 665 -0.61 -5.09 36.36
CA TRP A 665 -0.22 -3.69 36.21
C TRP A 665 -0.29 -3.23 34.76
N PHE A 666 0.19 -4.05 33.82
CA PHE A 666 0.25 -3.68 32.41
C PHE A 666 -1.15 -3.57 31.80
N TYR A 667 -2.04 -4.52 32.12
CA TYR A 667 -3.46 -4.47 31.76
C TYR A 667 -4.10 -3.16 32.23
N HIS A 668 -3.96 -2.82 33.52
CA HIS A 668 -4.53 -1.59 34.07
C HIS A 668 -3.88 -0.32 33.50
N PHE A 669 -2.59 -0.37 33.15
CA PHE A 669 -1.92 0.75 32.48
C PHE A 669 -2.48 1.00 31.07
N LEU A 670 -2.75 -0.05 30.30
CA LEU A 670 -3.37 0.08 28.97
C LEU A 670 -4.79 0.65 29.06
N GLN A 671 -5.58 0.22 30.05
CA GLN A 671 -6.92 0.74 30.31
C GLN A 671 -6.91 2.20 30.77
N LYS A 672 -5.88 2.61 31.51
CA LYS A 672 -5.75 3.97 32.04
C LYS A 672 -4.30 4.45 32.04
N VAL A 673 -3.90 5.00 30.90
CA VAL A 673 -2.54 5.53 30.73
C VAL A 673 -2.32 6.78 31.58
N GLU A 674 -1.38 6.68 32.52
CA GLU A 674 -0.92 7.78 33.37
C GLU A 674 0.56 8.09 33.09
N PRO A 675 1.04 9.34 33.29
CA PRO A 675 2.46 9.66 33.11
C PRO A 675 3.35 8.87 34.08
N ILE A 676 4.15 7.94 33.55
CA ILE A 676 5.15 7.18 34.33
C ILE A 676 6.45 7.98 34.51
N ARG A 677 6.83 8.78 33.50
CA ARG A 677 8.08 9.56 33.46
C ARG A 677 7.74 11.07 33.35
N PRO A 678 7.63 11.81 34.47
CA PRO A 678 7.18 13.20 34.44
C PRO A 678 8.04 14.17 33.63
N TRP A 679 9.33 13.86 33.44
CA TRP A 679 10.25 14.66 32.63
C TRP A 679 10.13 14.42 31.12
N LEU A 680 9.45 13.32 30.71
CA LEU A 680 9.31 12.96 29.31
C LEU A 680 8.23 13.82 28.66
N LYS A 681 8.59 14.58 27.63
CA LYS A 681 7.63 15.42 26.89
C LYS A 681 6.71 14.58 26.00
N VAL A 682 7.24 13.52 25.39
CA VAL A 682 6.47 12.59 24.57
C VAL A 682 5.52 11.78 25.45
N ARG A 683 4.25 11.72 25.06
CA ARG A 683 3.20 11.10 25.85
C ARG A 683 2.85 9.73 25.27
N MET A 684 2.77 8.73 26.14
CA MET A 684 2.10 7.48 25.78
C MET A 684 0.62 7.79 25.51
N PRO A 685 0.08 7.52 24.31
CA PRO A 685 -1.30 7.87 24.01
C PRO A 685 -2.31 6.99 24.76
N SER A 686 -3.49 7.53 25.04
CA SER A 686 -4.65 6.76 25.53
C SER A 686 -5.44 6.25 24.34
N PHE A 687 -5.39 4.94 24.10
CA PHE A 687 -6.18 4.26 23.09
C PHE A 687 -7.52 3.82 23.68
N ASN A 688 -8.55 3.71 22.84
CA ASN A 688 -9.82 3.10 23.22
C ASN A 688 -9.70 1.57 23.11
N ILE A 689 -8.95 0.98 24.05
CA ILE A 689 -8.68 -0.47 24.13
C ILE A 689 -9.69 -1.10 25.09
N ASP A 690 -10.44 -2.09 24.64
CA ASP A 690 -11.36 -2.84 25.51
C ASP A 690 -10.64 -3.89 26.39
N GLU A 691 -11.39 -4.57 27.25
CA GLU A 691 -10.83 -5.54 28.19
C GLU A 691 -10.21 -6.77 27.48
N GLU A 692 -10.80 -7.22 26.37
CA GLU A 692 -10.31 -8.37 25.60
C GLU A 692 -9.04 -7.98 24.82
N GLU A 693 -9.06 -6.81 24.17
CA GLU A 693 -7.91 -6.25 23.46
C GLU A 693 -6.72 -6.03 24.41
N ALA A 694 -6.95 -5.46 25.60
CA ALA A 694 -5.90 -5.26 26.60
C ALA A 694 -5.30 -6.60 27.06
N THR A 695 -6.15 -7.61 27.27
CA THR A 695 -5.70 -8.96 27.65
C THR A 695 -4.80 -9.57 26.58
N LYS A 696 -5.21 -9.51 25.31
CA LYS A 696 -4.43 -10.02 24.17
C LYS A 696 -3.10 -9.29 24.01
N ILE A 697 -3.05 -7.97 24.22
CA ILE A 697 -1.79 -7.22 24.17
C ILE A 697 -0.86 -7.65 25.32
N VAL A 698 -1.37 -7.83 26.54
CA VAL A 698 -0.55 -8.32 27.66
C VAL A 698 -0.02 -9.73 27.37
N GLN A 699 -0.90 -10.62 26.91
CA GLN A 699 -0.55 -11.98 26.53
C GLN A 699 0.43 -12.05 25.37
N TYR A 700 0.39 -11.12 24.42
CA TYR A 700 1.42 -11.00 23.38
C TYR A 700 2.81 -10.84 23.99
N PHE A 701 2.98 -9.88 24.90
CA PHE A 701 4.27 -9.67 25.54
C PHE A 701 4.67 -10.84 26.45
N GLN A 702 3.73 -11.50 27.12
CA GLN A 702 4.01 -12.73 27.88
C GLN A 702 4.43 -13.87 26.95
N GLY A 703 3.68 -14.12 25.89
CA GLY A 703 3.95 -15.17 24.90
C GLY A 703 5.33 -15.05 24.27
N LYS A 704 5.82 -13.82 24.08
CA LYS A 704 7.20 -13.53 23.65
C LYS A 704 8.30 -14.02 24.60
N THR A 705 7.96 -14.31 25.85
CA THR A 705 8.89 -14.94 26.81
C THR A 705 8.99 -16.46 26.64
N GLY A 706 8.14 -17.05 25.78
CA GLY A 706 8.00 -18.49 25.59
C GLY A 706 7.10 -19.17 26.62
N ASP A 707 6.58 -18.43 27.60
CA ASP A 707 5.67 -18.91 28.65
C ASP A 707 4.55 -17.89 28.88
N LEU A 708 3.33 -18.36 29.12
CA LEU A 708 2.19 -17.50 29.47
C LEU A 708 2.04 -17.31 30.99
N ASP A 709 2.78 -18.07 31.80
CA ASP A 709 2.71 -18.02 33.26
C ASP A 709 4.07 -17.66 33.92
N PRO A 710 4.77 -16.56 33.54
CA PRO A 710 6.18 -16.47 33.88
C PRO A 710 6.47 -15.78 35.21
N PHE A 711 5.48 -15.38 36.03
CA PHE A 711 5.77 -14.54 37.20
C PHE A 711 5.01 -14.92 38.48
N VAL A 712 5.81 -15.12 39.54
CA VAL A 712 5.33 -15.18 40.92
C VAL A 712 4.75 -13.81 41.30
N ARG A 713 3.43 -13.74 41.42
CA ARG A 713 2.76 -12.60 42.06
C ARG A 713 3.10 -12.63 43.54
N ILE A 714 4.03 -11.78 43.95
CA ILE A 714 4.29 -11.55 45.39
C ILE A 714 3.23 -10.57 45.86
N GLU A 715 2.25 -11.06 46.62
CA GLU A 715 1.29 -10.18 47.29
C GLU A 715 2.03 -9.33 48.32
N LEU A 716 1.79 -8.02 48.32
CA LEU A 716 2.40 -7.11 49.29
C LEU A 716 2.08 -7.51 50.74
N ALA A 717 0.93 -8.17 50.96
CA ALA A 717 0.52 -8.70 52.26
C ALA A 717 1.41 -9.86 52.75
N ASP A 718 2.09 -10.56 51.84
CA ASP A 718 2.95 -11.70 52.14
C ASP A 718 4.41 -11.27 52.38
N ILE A 719 4.73 -9.98 52.20
CA ILE A 719 6.07 -9.44 52.44
C ILE A 719 6.21 -9.05 53.90
N ASP A 720 7.15 -9.68 54.61
CA ASP A 720 7.52 -9.30 55.98
C ASP A 720 7.88 -7.79 56.04
N PRO A 721 7.23 -6.98 56.90
CA PRO A 721 7.55 -5.58 57.08
C PRO A 721 9.03 -5.29 57.34
N ALA A 722 9.76 -6.21 57.99
CA ALA A 722 11.20 -6.08 58.21
C ALA A 722 12.00 -6.08 56.89
N ASN A 723 11.56 -6.86 55.90
CA ASN A 723 12.18 -6.89 54.58
C ASN A 723 11.88 -5.61 53.78
N VAL A 724 10.71 -5.00 53.98
CA VAL A 724 10.39 -3.70 53.36
C VAL A 724 11.33 -2.61 53.87
N GLU A 725 11.56 -2.56 55.19
CA GLU A 725 12.47 -1.58 55.78
C GLU A 725 13.93 -1.84 55.36
N ARG A 726 14.36 -3.10 55.34
CA ARG A 726 15.70 -3.45 54.83
C ARG A 726 15.86 -3.08 53.36
N GLY A 727 14.83 -3.29 52.54
CA GLY A 727 14.82 -2.89 51.13
C GLY A 727 14.94 -1.38 50.96
N ARG A 728 14.28 -0.60 51.82
CA ARG A 728 14.39 0.87 51.83
C ARG A 728 15.83 1.32 52.14
N GLU A 729 16.46 0.73 53.16
CA GLU A 729 17.86 1.02 53.47
C GLU A 729 18.78 0.70 52.30
N LEU A 730 18.62 -0.47 51.68
CA LEU A 730 19.40 -0.90 50.52
C LEU A 730 19.21 0.05 49.33
N PHE A 731 17.97 0.47 49.06
CA PHE A 731 17.66 1.39 47.96
C PHE A 731 18.41 2.73 48.10
N THR A 732 18.52 3.26 49.32
CA THR A 732 19.28 4.48 49.59
C THR A 732 20.80 4.22 49.63
N GLN A 733 21.24 3.17 50.33
CA GLN A 733 22.67 2.87 50.51
C GLN A 733 23.36 2.49 49.20
N SER A 734 22.68 1.77 48.32
CA SER A 734 23.19 1.39 47.00
C SER A 734 23.08 2.53 45.98
N GLY A 735 22.62 3.71 46.39
CA GLY A 735 22.51 4.90 45.54
C GLY A 735 21.41 4.80 44.48
N CYS A 736 20.48 3.84 44.58
CA CYS A 736 19.39 3.68 43.62
C CYS A 736 18.51 4.93 43.55
N SER A 737 18.33 5.63 44.68
CA SER A 737 17.60 6.89 44.77
C SER A 737 18.22 8.05 43.98
N ASN A 738 19.48 7.93 43.54
CA ASN A 738 20.12 8.95 42.70
C ASN A 738 19.58 8.95 41.26
N CYS A 739 18.97 7.83 40.83
CA CYS A 739 18.44 7.67 39.48
C CYS A 739 16.95 7.26 39.45
N HIS A 740 16.46 6.54 40.48
CA HIS A 740 15.09 6.03 40.56
C HIS A 740 14.28 6.80 41.61
N PHE A 741 13.45 7.73 41.15
CA PHE A 741 12.58 8.53 42.01
C PHE A 741 11.37 7.72 42.50
N THR A 742 11.04 7.86 43.78
CA THR A 742 9.86 7.26 44.42
C THR A 742 8.93 8.38 44.91
N LYS A 743 7.66 8.06 45.22
CA LYS A 743 6.70 9.00 45.85
C LYS A 743 7.24 9.71 47.10
N GLN A 744 8.25 9.16 47.77
CA GLN A 744 8.86 9.75 48.96
C GLN A 744 10.09 10.62 48.66
N THR A 745 10.72 10.48 47.50
CA THR A 745 11.89 11.29 47.10
C THR A 745 11.50 12.54 46.30
N GLY A 746 10.21 12.78 46.09
CA GLY A 746 9.67 14.04 45.58
C GLY A 746 9.73 14.21 44.06
N LEU A 747 8.59 13.96 43.40
CA LEU A 747 8.06 14.72 42.25
C LEU A 747 6.53 14.55 42.25
#